data_AF-A0AAX6M7E5-F1
#
_entry.id   AF-A0AAX6M7E5-F1
#
_cell.length_a   1.000
_cell.length_b   1.000
_cell.length_c   1.000
_cell.angle_alpha   90.00
_cell.angle_beta   90.00
_cell.angle_gamma   90.00
#
_symmetry.space_group_name_H-M   'P 1'
#
loop_
_entity.id
_entity.type
_entity.pdbx_description
1 polymer ?
#
loop_
_entity_poly.entity_id
_entity_poly.type
_entity_poly.pdbx_seq_one_letter_code
_entity_poly.pdbx_strand_id
1 'polypeptide(L)'
;MSSRNAAVEGTILSSMLEVRQLVAIDEAIFAKVDIPRGTRIAAEVPLIMLPPTPSFEKEVLEFCKTVDGITNDEFKEIEQLPSSSKAADEMRERGFVANEVWNFYKSKKLKNNDGTLLKGKKLRKIVNKTVNICIIYLINNVELGPHGKYGSGLCSLYARIGHSCVPNVYNSWNPTLQRLTLHAIHDIKAGQQIFVDYIGNACRTRMQRGVSLYAAWRIVCNCAACTDDAIDQLRYRMLLLDQALAAYEHGVSHETHITGVPKLETTQQALNAAEELVKLLKKQRLCGMELRRTLRECSRFAFDSKAYEKALKYAREELKYEMLLIGTETDHLKEGYYGAKYWVEYVEKEVKARVFHIHLYIGGIMGMDHHQSIVADKAESSTGRVHRPSDPPRISRRPVPVSELPADVPVELPAENGMANASHEPPPYSSPSDTSLEHQTRPQLPKGPQYYPGLPILDYRQYLPPLFELSADSTTITSKANYLSENAKALATLLRNLATVPPKPQIIIQGNRGRKVDFNIKLNLMNLLVPNDPKDRLDYLRCVSKDEVALRGGSDPGLKPDFGVDNGLDAWCDRYVKDSTSIKSFTLERVVSNFDVNWLEGQVRSLVASTDYKGQVTVQFLITHAKVVVHSPDKYNKLLTAITSPFSSKSKYEVVKAVWPFATSKNGEQGRRCVVQSEKTWWEEWRDPIRFAIGTKRQGWVTNEDKLECIMEGRGKGIKLIDWGSELD
;
A
#
# COMPACT_ATOMS: atom_id res chain seq x y z
N MET A 1 24.51 8.17 31.40
CA MET A 1 25.71 8.47 30.58
C MET A 1 26.11 9.92 30.81
N SER A 2 27.40 10.20 30.97
CA SER A 2 27.94 11.49 31.43
C SER A 2 27.61 12.67 30.50
N SER A 3 27.17 13.78 31.10
CA SER A 3 26.90 15.08 30.46
C SER A 3 28.07 15.64 29.63
N ARG A 4 29.30 15.14 29.83
CA ARG A 4 30.47 15.51 29.02
C ARG A 4 30.42 14.98 27.58
N ASN A 5 29.84 13.81 27.31
CA ASN A 5 29.77 13.27 25.94
C ASN A 5 28.71 13.99 25.09
N ALA A 6 27.59 14.38 25.70
CA ALA A 6 26.56 15.17 25.03
C ALA A 6 27.04 16.58 24.65
N ALA A 7 27.87 17.21 25.50
CA ALA A 7 28.46 18.53 25.21
C ALA A 7 29.46 18.48 24.05
N VAL A 8 30.28 17.43 23.94
CA VAL A 8 31.25 17.25 22.84
C VAL A 8 30.54 16.97 21.52
N GLU A 9 29.51 16.10 21.50
CA GLU A 9 28.73 15.81 20.30
C GLU A 9 27.91 17.01 19.82
N GLY A 10 27.30 17.79 20.73
CA GLY A 10 26.62 19.05 20.40
C GLY A 10 27.57 20.11 19.82
N THR A 11 28.83 20.15 20.29
CA THR A 11 29.87 21.04 19.75
C THR A 11 30.29 20.64 18.33
N ILE A 12 30.43 19.33 18.06
CA ILE A 12 30.75 18.78 16.72
C ILE A 12 29.62 19.06 15.72
N LEU A 13 28.36 18.84 16.11
CA LEU A 13 27.17 19.16 15.30
C LEU A 13 27.17 20.64 14.84
N SER A 14 27.52 21.56 15.75
CA SER A 14 27.54 23.00 15.45
C SER A 14 28.65 23.42 14.47
N SER A 15 29.70 22.61 14.31
CA SER A 15 30.86 22.93 13.48
C SER A 15 30.68 22.58 12.00
N MET A 16 29.97 21.48 11.69
CA MET A 16 29.81 20.98 10.32
C MET A 16 28.45 21.32 9.70
N LEU A 17 27.42 21.54 10.52
CA LEU A 17 26.05 21.72 10.08
C LEU A 17 25.47 23.04 10.57
N GLU A 18 24.55 23.61 9.79
CA GLU A 18 23.66 24.70 10.20
C GLU A 18 22.22 24.40 9.86
N VAL A 19 21.33 24.85 10.74
CA VAL A 19 19.91 24.93 10.46
C VAL A 19 19.63 26.28 9.82
N ARG A 20 18.97 26.28 8.66
CA ARG A 20 18.47 27.49 7.99
C ARG A 20 16.96 27.42 7.92
N GLN A 21 16.31 28.56 8.16
CA GLN A 21 14.88 28.74 7.97
C GLN A 21 14.57 28.90 6.48
N LEU A 22 13.58 28.16 5.95
CA LEU A 22 13.16 28.26 4.55
C LEU A 22 11.67 28.60 4.46
N VAL A 23 11.31 29.50 3.55
CA VAL A 23 9.92 29.99 3.36
C VAL A 23 8.91 28.86 3.04
N ALA A 24 9.37 27.73 2.49
CA ALA A 24 8.53 26.63 2.02
C ALA A 24 8.58 25.35 2.89
N ILE A 25 9.55 25.24 3.80
CA ILE A 25 9.84 24.06 4.61
C ILE A 25 10.47 24.61 5.88
N ASP A 26 9.67 24.79 6.95
CA ASP A 26 10.01 25.51 8.20
C ASP A 26 11.53 25.67 8.40
N GLU A 27 12.25 24.55 8.53
CA GLU A 27 13.70 24.50 8.66
C GLU A 27 14.33 23.39 7.81
N ALA A 28 15.59 23.60 7.43
CA ALA A 28 16.41 22.64 6.71
C ALA A 28 17.87 22.69 7.15
N ILE A 29 18.58 21.57 6.99
CA ILE A 29 19.99 21.44 7.40
C ILE A 29 20.91 21.58 6.20
N PHE A 30 21.98 22.36 6.37
CA PHE A 30 23.01 22.60 5.36
C PHE A 30 24.40 22.32 5.92
N ALA A 31 25.32 21.91 5.05
CA ALA A 31 26.73 21.78 5.40
C ALA A 31 27.39 23.16 5.52
N LYS A 32 28.12 23.42 6.60
CA LYS A 32 28.96 24.63 6.78
C LYS A 32 30.33 24.51 6.12
N VAL A 33 30.82 23.29 6.00
CA VAL A 33 32.14 22.94 5.49
C VAL A 33 32.00 21.85 4.43
N ASP A 34 33.07 21.60 3.68
CA ASP A 34 33.15 20.41 2.84
C ASP A 34 33.22 19.16 3.74
N ILE A 35 32.28 18.24 3.55
CA ILE A 35 32.16 16.99 4.31
C ILE A 35 32.52 15.83 3.38
N PRO A 36 33.64 15.12 3.64
CA PRO A 36 34.01 13.94 2.86
C PRO A 36 33.00 12.80 2.98
N ARG A 37 32.89 12.01 1.94
CA ARG A 37 32.14 10.74 1.97
C ARG A 37 32.67 9.82 3.09
N GLY A 38 31.75 9.23 3.85
CA GLY A 38 32.01 8.32 4.96
C GLY A 38 32.08 9.01 6.32
N THR A 39 32.07 10.35 6.37
CA THR A 39 32.07 11.09 7.63
C THR A 39 30.76 10.85 8.39
N ARG A 40 30.86 10.48 9.68
CA ARG A 40 29.74 10.51 10.62
C ARG A 40 29.47 11.94 11.01
N ILE A 41 28.38 12.52 10.50
CA ILE A 41 28.03 13.93 10.75
C ILE A 41 27.24 14.13 12.03
N ALA A 42 26.56 13.09 12.53
CA ALA A 42 25.85 13.12 13.81
C ALA A 42 25.68 11.71 14.41
N ALA A 43 25.50 11.66 15.73
CA ALA A 43 25.10 10.48 16.50
C ALA A 43 24.14 10.91 17.62
N GLU A 44 22.84 10.93 17.34
CA GLU A 44 21.84 11.53 18.21
C GLU A 44 21.25 10.54 19.22
N VAL A 45 21.02 11.01 20.45
CA VAL A 45 20.11 10.35 21.39
C VAL A 45 18.69 10.83 21.06
N PRO A 46 17.71 9.93 20.85
CA PRO A 46 16.32 10.34 20.65
C PRO A 46 15.77 11.11 21.87
N LEU A 47 15.06 12.21 21.62
CA LEU A 47 14.29 12.96 22.64
C LEU A 47 13.14 12.12 23.19
N ILE A 48 12.51 11.34 22.31
CA ILE A 48 11.49 10.35 22.65
C ILE A 48 11.88 9.05 21.96
N MET A 49 11.80 7.94 22.67
CA MET A 49 11.95 6.59 22.13
C MET A 49 10.79 5.75 22.61
N LEU A 50 10.01 5.22 21.68
CA LEU A 50 8.90 4.30 21.97
C LEU A 50 9.31 2.88 21.58
N PRO A 51 8.91 1.85 22.35
CA PRO A 51 9.12 0.46 21.96
C PRO A 51 8.25 0.10 20.73
N PRO A 52 8.51 -1.04 20.06
CA PRO A 52 7.67 -1.51 18.96
C PRO A 52 6.21 -1.68 19.41
N THR A 53 5.28 -1.04 18.71
CA THR A 53 3.84 -1.12 19.00
C THR A 53 3.05 -1.82 17.89
N PRO A 54 2.03 -2.62 18.24
CA PRO A 54 1.29 -3.42 17.25
C PRO A 54 0.22 -2.64 16.47
N SER A 55 -0.11 -1.41 16.90
CA SER A 55 -1.09 -0.55 16.25
C SER A 55 -0.85 0.91 16.57
N PHE A 56 -1.43 1.79 15.76
CA PHE A 56 -1.33 3.24 15.90
C PHE A 56 -1.94 3.75 17.21
N GLU A 57 -3.07 3.18 17.66
CA GLU A 57 -3.69 3.48 18.97
C GLU A 57 -2.69 3.22 20.11
N LYS A 58 -1.97 2.09 20.03
CA LYS A 58 -1.00 1.69 21.05
C LYS A 58 0.23 2.59 21.02
N GLU A 59 0.64 3.08 19.86
CA GLU A 59 1.71 4.07 19.75
C GLU A 59 1.35 5.38 20.44
N VAL A 60 0.14 5.93 20.19
CA VAL A 60 -0.32 7.16 20.85
C VAL A 60 -0.42 6.97 22.37
N LEU A 61 -0.89 5.81 22.82
CA LEU A 61 -0.96 5.49 24.24
C LEU A 61 0.44 5.41 24.88
N GLU A 62 1.39 4.76 24.21
CA GLU A 62 2.76 4.62 24.70
C GLU A 62 3.50 5.96 24.69
N PHE A 63 3.24 6.79 23.69
CA PHE A 63 3.68 8.17 23.65
C PHE A 63 3.19 8.92 24.88
N CYS A 64 1.88 8.86 25.18
CA CYS A 64 1.29 9.54 26.34
C CYS A 64 1.94 9.12 27.66
N LYS A 65 2.28 7.84 27.84
CA LYS A 65 2.99 7.36 29.04
C LYS A 65 4.40 7.94 29.12
N THR A 66 5.10 7.98 27.98
CA THR A 66 6.48 8.46 27.89
C THR A 66 6.54 9.96 28.20
N VAL A 67 5.68 10.77 27.58
CA VAL A 67 5.68 12.24 27.78
C VAL A 67 5.08 12.70 29.10
N ASP A 68 4.44 11.80 29.85
CA ASP A 68 4.04 12.11 31.22
C ASP A 68 5.25 12.18 32.18
N GLY A 69 6.39 11.61 31.78
CA GLY A 69 7.64 11.61 32.55
C GLY A 69 8.72 12.59 32.09
N ILE A 70 8.51 13.36 31.01
CA ILE A 70 9.53 14.28 30.48
C ILE A 70 9.52 15.63 31.21
N THR A 71 10.68 16.30 31.21
CA THR A 71 10.89 17.63 31.80
C THR A 71 10.24 18.73 30.95
N ASN A 72 10.04 19.91 31.54
CA ASN A 72 9.53 21.08 30.80
C ASN A 72 10.48 21.54 29.69
N ASP A 73 11.79 21.31 29.84
CA ASP A 73 12.77 21.71 28.84
C ASP A 73 12.78 20.75 27.65
N GLU A 74 12.72 19.43 27.88
CA GLU A 74 12.49 18.44 26.81
C GLU A 74 11.18 18.71 26.07
N PHE A 75 10.13 19.09 26.82
CA PHE A 75 8.86 19.47 26.21
C PHE A 75 9.01 20.65 25.24
N LYS A 76 9.69 21.72 25.67
CA LYS A 76 9.92 22.91 24.84
C LYS A 76 10.78 22.58 23.63
N GLU A 77 11.76 21.70 23.78
CA GLU A 77 12.60 21.26 22.66
C GLU A 77 11.76 20.57 21.58
N ILE A 78 10.84 19.67 21.97
CA ILE A 78 9.92 19.02 21.03
C ILE A 78 8.98 20.04 20.37
N GLU A 79 8.47 21.04 21.12
CA GLU A 79 7.60 22.09 20.57
C GLU A 79 8.30 22.96 19.51
N GLN A 80 9.63 23.00 19.48
CA GLN A 80 10.43 23.75 18.50
C GLN A 80 10.78 22.94 17.25
N LEU A 81 10.36 21.68 17.16
CA LEU A 81 10.59 20.86 15.98
C LEU A 81 9.61 21.22 14.85
N PRO A 82 9.99 21.01 13.58
CA PRO A 82 9.12 21.27 12.43
C PRO A 82 7.76 20.59 12.59
N SER A 83 6.70 21.37 12.38
CA SER A 83 5.34 20.90 12.59
C SER A 83 4.36 21.37 11.52
N SER A 84 4.76 22.31 10.66
CA SER A 84 3.93 22.78 9.57
C SER A 84 3.97 21.77 8.42
N SER A 85 2.95 20.93 8.36
CA SER A 85 2.73 20.03 7.25
C SER A 85 1.24 19.78 7.06
N LYS A 86 0.81 19.62 5.81
CA LYS A 86 -0.55 19.22 5.49
C LYS A 86 -0.93 17.90 6.19
N ALA A 87 0.03 16.99 6.39
CA ALA A 87 -0.18 15.76 7.14
C ALA A 87 -0.52 16.04 8.62
N ALA A 88 0.18 16.97 9.27
CA ALA A 88 -0.12 17.38 10.64
C ALA A 88 -1.50 18.05 10.74
N ASP A 89 -1.85 18.92 9.81
CA ASP A 89 -3.16 19.59 9.78
C ASP A 89 -4.30 18.57 9.64
N GLU A 90 -4.20 17.64 8.70
CA GLU A 90 -5.17 16.56 8.53
C GLU A 90 -5.28 15.67 9.78
N MET A 91 -4.17 15.38 10.47
CA MET A 91 -4.20 14.65 11.74
C MET A 91 -4.94 15.42 12.85
N ARG A 92 -4.75 16.75 12.91
CA ARG A 92 -5.49 17.63 13.85
C ARG A 92 -6.98 17.62 13.54
N GLU A 93 -7.35 17.77 12.28
CA GLU A 93 -8.75 17.84 11.83
C GLU A 93 -9.52 16.54 12.08
N ARG A 94 -8.88 15.38 11.88
CA ARG A 94 -9.53 14.07 12.13
C ARG A 94 -9.85 13.82 13.61
N GLY A 95 -9.18 14.51 14.53
CA GLY A 95 -9.48 14.45 15.97
C GLY A 95 -9.13 13.14 16.69
N PHE A 96 -8.65 12.11 15.97
CA PHE A 96 -8.33 10.81 16.57
C PHE A 96 -7.26 10.90 17.67
N VAL A 97 -6.13 11.58 17.40
CA VAL A 97 -5.05 11.76 18.40
C VAL A 97 -5.59 12.49 19.63
N ALA A 98 -6.43 13.51 19.42
CA ALA A 98 -7.06 14.23 20.52
C ALA A 98 -7.96 13.34 21.38
N ASN A 99 -8.72 12.43 20.76
CA ASN A 99 -9.56 11.47 21.47
C ASN A 99 -8.72 10.50 22.32
N GLU A 100 -7.67 9.91 21.76
CA GLU A 100 -6.83 8.95 22.48
C GLU A 100 -6.08 9.59 23.65
N VAL A 101 -5.48 10.77 23.44
CA VAL A 101 -4.81 11.54 24.50
C VAL A 101 -5.80 11.94 25.60
N TRP A 102 -7.01 12.37 25.22
CA TRP A 102 -8.07 12.70 26.18
C TRP A 102 -8.45 11.49 27.03
N ASN A 103 -8.67 10.33 26.41
CA ASN A 103 -9.02 9.09 27.10
C ASN A 103 -7.92 8.65 28.08
N PHE A 104 -6.66 8.78 27.68
CA PHE A 104 -5.52 8.50 28.56
C PHE A 104 -5.55 9.35 29.83
N TYR A 105 -5.55 10.69 29.71
CA TYR A 105 -5.51 11.56 30.89
C TYR A 105 -6.78 11.49 31.74
N LYS A 106 -7.95 11.25 31.12
CA LYS A 106 -9.20 11.00 31.85
C LYS A 106 -9.10 9.74 32.71
N SER A 107 -8.49 8.67 32.19
CA SER A 107 -8.31 7.40 32.92
C SER A 107 -7.36 7.54 34.12
N LYS A 108 -6.35 8.43 34.03
CA LYS A 108 -5.40 8.70 35.11
C LYS A 108 -6.00 9.36 36.35
N LYS A 109 -7.20 9.94 36.26
CA LYS A 109 -7.86 10.65 37.38
C LYS A 109 -6.92 11.67 38.05
N LEU A 110 -6.22 12.47 37.23
CA LEU A 110 -5.29 13.51 37.71
C LEU A 110 -5.96 14.43 38.75
N LYS A 111 -5.17 14.89 39.74
CA LYS A 111 -5.65 15.76 40.82
C LYS A 111 -4.92 17.13 40.79
N ASN A 112 -5.61 18.18 41.22
CA ASN A 112 -5.05 19.50 41.51
C ASN A 112 -4.18 19.44 42.78
N ASN A 113 -3.45 20.54 43.06
CA ASN A 113 -2.65 20.69 44.29
C ASN A 113 -3.49 20.59 45.58
N ASP A 114 -4.80 20.86 45.50
CA ASP A 114 -5.76 20.73 46.60
C ASP A 114 -6.34 19.29 46.74
N GLY A 115 -5.86 18.33 45.93
CA GLY A 115 -6.31 16.93 45.95
C GLY A 115 -7.60 16.65 45.17
N THR A 116 -8.25 17.66 44.59
CA THR A 116 -9.48 17.49 43.80
C THR A 116 -9.20 17.03 42.37
N LEU A 117 -10.11 16.29 41.73
CA LEU A 117 -9.94 15.83 40.35
C LEU A 117 -9.83 17.00 39.35
N LEU A 118 -8.81 16.95 38.49
CA LEU A 118 -8.59 17.88 37.39
C LEU A 118 -9.72 17.72 36.37
N LYS A 119 -10.58 18.74 36.22
CA LYS A 119 -11.71 18.75 35.29
C LYS A 119 -11.75 20.05 34.46
N GLY A 120 -12.52 20.03 33.38
CA GLY A 120 -12.81 21.21 32.56
C GLY A 120 -11.57 21.80 31.86
N LYS A 121 -11.40 23.12 31.94
CA LYS A 121 -10.36 23.87 31.20
C LYS A 121 -8.93 23.45 31.53
N LYS A 122 -8.63 23.09 32.78
CA LYS A 122 -7.27 22.70 33.21
C LYS A 122 -6.83 21.38 32.58
N LEU A 123 -7.70 20.37 32.59
CA LEU A 123 -7.44 19.09 31.94
C LEU A 123 -7.27 19.27 30.42
N ARG A 124 -8.15 20.05 29.80
CA ARG A 124 -8.09 20.35 28.37
C ARG A 124 -6.79 21.05 27.96
N LYS A 125 -6.20 21.88 28.83
CA LYS A 125 -4.88 22.50 28.58
C LYS A 125 -3.77 21.45 28.49
N ILE A 126 -3.73 20.49 29.42
CA ILE A 126 -2.74 19.39 29.39
C ILE A 126 -2.93 18.54 28.15
N VAL A 127 -4.17 18.13 27.87
CA VAL A 127 -4.50 17.32 26.69
C VAL A 127 -4.06 18.03 25.40
N ASN A 128 -4.43 19.29 25.21
CA ASN A 128 -4.05 20.03 24.00
C ASN A 128 -2.53 20.15 23.84
N LYS A 129 -1.79 20.35 24.94
CA LYS A 129 -0.32 20.41 24.90
C LYS A 129 0.25 19.07 24.44
N THR A 130 -0.22 17.97 25.02
CA THR A 130 0.22 16.61 24.66
C THR A 130 -0.18 16.23 23.23
N VAL A 131 -1.37 16.62 22.77
CA VAL A 131 -1.81 16.42 21.39
C VAL A 131 -0.85 17.10 20.41
N ASN A 132 -0.46 18.35 20.69
CA ASN A 132 0.46 19.07 19.82
C ASN A 132 1.79 18.33 19.65
N ILE A 133 2.44 17.96 20.76
CA ILE A 133 3.74 17.26 20.68
C ILE A 133 3.61 15.82 20.17
N CYS A 134 2.47 15.16 20.37
CA CYS A 134 2.21 13.84 19.80
C CYS A 134 2.14 13.91 18.27
N ILE A 135 1.52 14.95 17.72
CA ILE A 135 1.47 15.15 16.26
C ILE A 135 2.86 15.46 15.72
N ILE A 136 3.65 16.29 16.41
CA ILE A 136 5.05 16.54 16.06
C ILE A 136 5.86 15.24 16.04
N TYR A 137 5.69 14.40 17.05
CA TYR A 137 6.31 13.08 17.10
C TYR A 137 5.89 12.22 15.91
N LEU A 138 4.60 12.08 15.63
CA LEU A 138 4.08 11.17 14.60
C LEU A 138 4.53 11.52 13.18
N ILE A 139 4.77 12.80 12.87
CA ILE A 139 5.20 13.22 11.53
C ILE A 139 6.74 13.21 11.38
N ASN A 140 7.49 13.21 12.48
CA ASN A 140 8.96 13.33 12.48
C ASN A 140 9.68 12.08 13.04
N ASN A 141 8.95 11.08 13.54
CA ASN A 141 9.58 9.90 14.11
C ASN A 141 10.32 9.10 13.02
N VAL A 142 11.29 8.31 13.47
CA VAL A 142 12.09 7.40 12.64
C VAL A 142 12.06 6.00 13.22
N GLU A 143 11.93 5.00 12.36
CA GLU A 143 12.03 3.60 12.76
C GLU A 143 13.45 3.29 13.26
N LEU A 144 13.53 2.65 14.42
CA LEU A 144 14.80 2.28 15.05
C LEU A 144 15.12 0.82 14.73
N GLY A 145 16.05 0.65 13.78
CA GLY A 145 16.49 -0.64 13.28
C GLY A 145 15.57 -1.23 12.21
N PRO A 146 15.91 -2.41 11.65
CA PRO A 146 15.12 -3.05 10.60
C PRO A 146 13.68 -3.29 11.06
N HIS A 147 12.71 -2.82 10.28
CA HIS A 147 11.27 -2.94 10.57
C HIS A 147 10.86 -2.43 11.96
N GLY A 148 11.53 -1.39 12.46
CA GLY A 148 11.28 -0.86 13.80
C GLY A 148 11.52 -1.88 14.91
N LYS A 149 12.50 -2.81 14.77
CA LYS A 149 12.84 -3.82 15.80
C LYS A 149 13.04 -3.22 17.20
N TYR A 150 13.57 -2.00 17.29
CA TYR A 150 13.78 -1.28 18.55
C TYR A 150 12.72 -0.20 18.80
N GLY A 151 11.70 -0.13 17.96
CA GLY A 151 10.59 0.80 18.01
C GLY A 151 10.82 2.03 17.14
N SER A 152 10.41 3.20 17.61
CA SER A 152 10.48 4.47 16.88
C SER A 152 11.03 5.57 17.79
N GLY A 153 11.72 6.54 17.19
CA GLY A 153 12.37 7.62 17.92
C GLY A 153 12.15 8.99 17.28
N LEU A 154 12.16 10.03 18.10
CA LEU A 154 12.15 11.43 17.66
C LEU A 154 13.51 12.03 17.98
N CYS A 155 14.26 12.47 16.96
CA CYS A 155 15.58 13.06 17.14
C CYS A 155 15.60 14.51 16.60
N SER A 156 16.27 15.40 17.32
CA SER A 156 16.18 16.85 17.11
C SER A 156 16.76 17.30 15.77
N LEU A 157 17.96 16.85 15.40
CA LEU A 157 18.55 17.15 14.10
C LEU A 157 17.82 16.40 12.99
N TYR A 158 17.56 15.10 13.17
CA TYR A 158 16.92 14.28 12.12
C TYR A 158 15.57 14.84 11.67
N ALA A 159 14.74 15.35 12.59
CA ALA A 159 13.43 15.95 12.28
C ALA A 159 13.50 17.15 11.33
N ARG A 160 14.69 17.71 11.09
CA ARG A 160 14.94 18.90 10.25
C ARG A 160 15.56 18.54 8.90
N ILE A 161 15.86 17.26 8.65
CA ILE A 161 16.48 16.81 7.40
C ILE A 161 15.38 16.49 6.40
N GLY A 162 15.40 17.12 5.23
CA GLY A 162 14.41 16.83 4.18
C GLY A 162 14.64 15.50 3.45
N HIS A 163 13.65 15.13 2.63
CA HIS A 163 13.72 13.96 1.77
C HIS A 163 14.39 14.24 0.40
N SER A 164 15.20 13.30 -0.07
CA SER A 164 15.57 13.16 -1.50
C SER A 164 15.58 11.69 -1.91
N CYS A 165 15.12 11.37 -3.13
CA CYS A 165 15.22 10.01 -3.68
C CYS A 165 16.65 9.65 -4.15
N VAL A 166 17.56 10.63 -4.09
CA VAL A 166 19.01 10.46 -4.27
C VAL A 166 19.68 11.20 -3.09
N PRO A 167 19.64 10.63 -1.88
CA PRO A 167 20.11 11.31 -0.68
C PRO A 167 21.64 11.43 -0.66
N ASN A 168 22.16 12.37 0.13
CA ASN A 168 23.60 12.50 0.39
C ASN A 168 24.01 12.04 1.79
N VAL A 169 23.04 11.72 2.65
CA VAL A 169 23.25 11.17 3.99
C VAL A 169 22.40 9.91 4.18
N TYR A 170 22.92 8.97 4.96
CA TYR A 170 22.21 7.77 5.39
C TYR A 170 22.05 7.77 6.91
N ASN A 171 20.83 7.48 7.39
CA ASN A 171 20.52 7.35 8.80
C ASN A 171 20.43 5.88 9.22
N SER A 172 20.96 5.55 10.40
CA SER A 172 20.88 4.20 10.96
C SER A 172 20.89 4.22 12.47
N TRP A 173 19.98 3.46 13.08
CA TRP A 173 20.01 3.21 14.52
C TRP A 173 21.13 2.22 14.85
N ASN A 174 22.10 2.66 15.64
CA ASN A 174 23.15 1.80 16.18
C ASN A 174 22.79 1.40 17.62
N PRO A 175 22.35 0.14 17.88
CA PRO A 175 21.96 -0.31 19.21
C PRO A 175 23.15 -0.47 20.16
N THR A 176 24.37 -0.64 19.65
CA THR A 176 25.59 -0.65 20.48
C THR A 176 25.87 0.74 21.05
N LEU A 177 25.68 1.78 20.24
CA LEU A 177 25.82 3.17 20.66
C LEU A 177 24.56 3.74 21.33
N GLN A 178 23.42 3.08 21.15
CA GLN A 178 22.07 3.59 21.47
C GLN A 178 21.81 4.97 20.85
N ARG A 179 22.21 5.14 19.59
CA ARG A 179 22.15 6.42 18.88
C ARG A 179 21.67 6.27 17.45
N LEU A 180 20.93 7.27 16.97
CA LEU A 180 20.66 7.45 15.55
C LEU A 180 21.89 8.11 14.91
N THR A 181 22.59 7.36 14.08
CA THR A 181 23.78 7.85 13.37
C THR A 181 23.44 8.37 12.00
N LEU A 182 24.12 9.44 11.58
CA LEU A 182 24.03 10.03 10.25
C LEU A 182 25.40 10.00 9.59
N HIS A 183 25.53 9.36 8.43
CA HIS A 183 26.77 9.28 7.67
C HIS A 183 26.62 9.87 6.28
N ALA A 184 27.59 10.69 5.86
CA ALA A 184 27.66 11.20 4.50
C ALA A 184 27.96 10.05 3.52
N ILE A 185 27.08 9.80 2.56
CA ILE A 185 27.26 8.75 1.55
C ILE A 185 27.85 9.29 0.23
N HIS A 186 27.97 10.62 0.14
CA HIS A 186 28.64 11.35 -0.92
C HIS A 186 29.53 12.44 -0.31
N ASP A 187 30.45 12.98 -1.11
CA ASP A 187 31.10 14.24 -0.74
C ASP A 187 30.05 15.35 -0.79
N ILE A 188 29.97 16.15 0.27
CA ILE A 188 29.00 17.25 0.42
C ILE A 188 29.79 18.54 0.49
N LYS A 189 29.50 19.48 -0.41
CA LYS A 189 30.17 20.80 -0.41
C LYS A 189 29.53 21.74 0.60
N ALA A 190 30.33 22.65 1.14
CA ALA A 190 29.83 23.74 1.96
C ALA A 190 28.67 24.47 1.25
N GLY A 191 27.59 24.72 1.98
CA GLY A 191 26.36 25.31 1.49
C GLY A 191 25.36 24.35 0.85
N GLN A 192 25.68 23.07 0.66
CA GLN A 192 24.70 22.07 0.19
C GLN A 192 23.76 21.62 1.31
N GLN A 193 22.50 21.40 0.96
CA GLN A 193 21.50 20.86 1.88
C GLN A 193 21.75 19.36 2.14
N ILE A 194 21.45 18.94 3.37
CA ILE A 194 21.48 17.55 3.80
C ILE A 194 20.13 16.89 3.52
N PHE A 195 20.16 15.70 2.92
CA PHE A 195 18.97 14.91 2.60
C PHE A 195 19.14 13.43 2.97
N VAL A 196 18.05 12.84 3.45
CA VAL A 196 17.91 11.39 3.67
C VAL A 196 16.80 10.83 2.78
N ASP A 197 16.70 9.50 2.72
CA ASP A 197 15.56 8.81 2.11
C ASP A 197 14.56 8.41 3.20
N TYR A 198 13.30 8.83 3.07
CA TYR A 198 12.23 8.56 4.05
C TYR A 198 11.51 7.24 3.79
N ILE A 199 11.45 6.82 2.52
CA ILE A 199 10.55 5.76 2.10
C ILE A 199 11.25 4.40 1.99
N GLY A 200 12.58 4.42 1.94
CA GLY A 200 13.40 3.25 1.67
C GLY A 200 13.11 2.60 0.32
N ASN A 201 13.87 1.56 0.00
CA ASN A 201 13.83 0.83 -1.27
C ASN A 201 14.14 1.73 -2.48
N ALA A 202 15.44 1.86 -2.73
CA ALA A 202 16.00 2.55 -3.89
C ALA A 202 15.56 1.97 -5.25
N CYS A 203 14.91 0.80 -5.34
CA CYS A 203 14.47 0.26 -6.62
C CYS A 203 13.08 0.77 -7.06
N ARG A 204 12.32 1.45 -6.19
CA ARG A 204 10.96 1.93 -6.50
C ARG A 204 10.93 2.95 -7.65
N THR A 205 9.88 2.90 -8.47
CA THR A 205 9.63 3.88 -9.55
C THR A 205 9.17 5.24 -9.01
N ARG A 206 9.22 6.29 -9.84
CA ARG A 206 8.74 7.65 -9.51
C ARG A 206 7.32 7.62 -8.95
N MET A 207 6.43 6.86 -9.59
CA MET A 207 5.04 6.72 -9.14
C MET A 207 4.96 6.09 -7.74
N GLN A 208 5.68 4.99 -7.49
CA GLN A 208 5.67 4.32 -6.19
C GLN A 208 6.25 5.23 -5.09
N ARG A 209 7.37 5.90 -5.37
CA ARG A 209 7.98 6.86 -4.43
C ARG A 209 7.05 8.03 -4.14
N GLY A 210 6.41 8.59 -5.17
CA GLY A 210 5.45 9.69 -5.05
C GLY A 210 4.23 9.32 -4.22
N VAL A 211 3.66 8.13 -4.44
CA VAL A 211 2.52 7.62 -3.64
C VAL A 211 2.92 7.45 -2.17
N SER A 212 4.07 6.83 -1.87
CA SER A 212 4.54 6.64 -0.49
C SER A 212 4.77 7.97 0.24
N LEU A 213 5.45 8.92 -0.41
CA LEU A 213 5.71 10.24 0.18
C LEU A 213 4.44 11.04 0.40
N TYR A 214 3.52 11.02 -0.57
CA TYR A 214 2.27 11.75 -0.45
C TYR A 214 1.37 11.13 0.61
N ALA A 215 1.28 9.79 0.69
CA ALA A 215 0.44 9.08 1.65
C ALA A 215 0.87 9.29 3.11
N ALA A 216 2.18 9.36 3.38
CA ALA A 216 2.71 9.56 4.74
C ALA A 216 2.87 11.04 5.11
N TRP A 217 3.49 11.86 4.24
CA TRP A 217 3.88 13.24 4.59
C TRP A 217 3.24 14.32 3.73
N ARG A 218 2.40 13.95 2.74
CA ARG A 218 1.83 14.89 1.74
C ARG A 218 2.91 15.63 0.94
N ILE A 219 4.10 15.04 0.80
CA ILE A 219 5.23 15.60 0.08
C ILE A 219 5.15 15.24 -1.41
N VAL A 220 5.35 16.23 -2.28
CA VAL A 220 5.62 16.04 -3.70
C VAL A 220 7.10 16.31 -3.95
N CYS A 221 7.87 15.25 -4.24
CA CYS A 221 9.32 15.34 -4.39
C CYS A 221 9.71 15.79 -5.81
N ASN A 222 10.57 16.82 -5.89
CA ASN A 222 11.07 17.41 -7.13
C ASN A 222 12.58 17.17 -7.34
N CYS A 223 13.17 16.16 -6.67
CA CYS A 223 14.58 15.82 -6.89
C CYS A 223 14.81 15.29 -8.32
N ALA A 224 16.07 15.24 -8.77
CA ALA A 224 16.43 14.79 -10.13
C ALA A 224 15.82 13.43 -10.49
N ALA A 225 15.76 12.47 -9.55
CA ALA A 225 15.15 11.16 -9.82
C ALA A 225 13.62 11.20 -10.01
N CYS A 226 12.95 12.27 -9.58
CA CYS A 226 11.51 12.47 -9.74
C CYS A 226 11.16 13.39 -10.92
N THR A 227 12.14 14.04 -11.54
CA THR A 227 11.93 14.95 -12.68
C THR A 227 12.55 14.45 -13.97
N ASP A 228 13.55 13.56 -13.90
CA ASP A 228 14.24 12.98 -15.06
C ASP A 228 13.65 11.61 -15.43
N ASP A 229 13.09 11.49 -16.65
CA ASP A 229 12.48 10.26 -17.16
C ASP A 229 13.51 9.17 -17.46
N ALA A 230 14.74 9.53 -17.84
CA ALA A 230 15.81 8.56 -18.06
C ALA A 230 16.21 7.89 -16.75
N ILE A 231 16.23 8.64 -15.64
CA ILE A 231 16.45 8.08 -14.31
C ILE A 231 15.32 7.11 -13.94
N ASP A 232 14.06 7.45 -14.23
CA ASP A 232 12.93 6.59 -13.89
C ASP A 232 12.89 5.28 -14.69
N GLN A 233 13.27 5.30 -15.97
CA GLN A 233 13.43 4.09 -16.77
C GLN A 233 14.48 3.13 -16.17
N LEU A 234 15.60 3.67 -15.71
CA LEU A 234 16.61 2.87 -15.01
C LEU A 234 16.07 2.32 -13.68
N ARG A 235 15.26 3.10 -12.94
CA ARG A 235 14.59 2.62 -11.71
C ARG A 235 13.59 1.51 -12.00
N TYR A 236 12.85 1.58 -13.11
CA TYR A 236 11.97 0.49 -13.52
C TYR A 236 12.76 -0.79 -13.78
N ARG A 237 13.90 -0.72 -14.49
CA ARG A 237 14.78 -1.90 -14.66
C ARG A 237 15.30 -2.43 -13.34
N MET A 238 15.70 -1.54 -12.41
CA MET A 238 16.15 -1.94 -11.07
C MET A 238 15.03 -2.64 -10.29
N LEU A 239 13.79 -2.16 -10.35
CA LEU A 239 12.63 -2.81 -9.76
C LEU A 239 12.47 -4.23 -10.30
N LEU A 240 12.52 -4.42 -11.62
CA LEU A 240 12.39 -5.74 -12.22
C LEU A 240 13.47 -6.72 -11.74
N LEU A 241 14.71 -6.25 -11.63
CA LEU A 241 15.82 -7.06 -11.12
C LEU A 241 15.67 -7.41 -9.64
N ASP A 242 15.33 -6.42 -8.79
CA ASP A 242 15.11 -6.63 -7.36
C ASP A 242 14.00 -7.66 -7.10
N GLN A 243 12.91 -7.59 -7.86
CA GLN A 243 11.78 -8.53 -7.74
C GLN A 243 12.13 -9.92 -8.27
N ALA A 244 12.93 -10.01 -9.36
CA ALA A 244 13.41 -11.29 -9.87
C ALA A 244 14.34 -12.00 -8.87
N LEU A 245 15.26 -11.25 -8.25
CA LEU A 245 16.18 -11.75 -7.24
C LEU A 245 15.43 -12.24 -5.99
N ALA A 246 14.45 -11.47 -5.52
CA ALA A 246 13.59 -11.89 -4.41
C ALA A 246 12.82 -13.19 -4.73
N ALA A 247 12.22 -13.29 -5.93
CA ALA A 247 11.49 -14.49 -6.34
C ALA A 247 12.41 -15.73 -6.41
N TYR A 248 13.64 -15.56 -6.92
CA TYR A 248 14.65 -16.62 -6.96
C TYR A 248 15.04 -17.12 -5.57
N GLU A 249 15.30 -16.22 -4.62
CA GLU A 249 15.69 -16.58 -3.26
C GLU A 249 14.59 -17.32 -2.48
N HIS A 250 13.33 -16.92 -2.68
CA HIS A 250 12.19 -17.50 -1.97
C HIS A 250 11.65 -18.78 -2.62
N GLY A 251 12.22 -19.22 -3.75
CA GLY A 251 11.74 -20.41 -4.47
C GLY A 251 10.31 -20.28 -4.98
N VAL A 252 9.84 -19.04 -5.17
CA VAL A 252 8.48 -18.76 -5.61
C VAL A 252 8.41 -18.96 -7.13
N SER A 253 7.84 -20.08 -7.58
CA SER A 253 7.55 -20.30 -8.98
C SER A 253 6.25 -19.56 -9.37
N HIS A 254 6.39 -18.31 -9.83
CA HIS A 254 5.29 -17.40 -10.25
C HIS A 254 4.38 -16.95 -9.08
N GLU A 255 3.96 -15.70 -8.91
CA GLU A 255 3.73 -14.57 -9.81
C GLU A 255 4.13 -13.27 -9.08
N THR A 256 5.14 -12.53 -9.54
CA THR A 256 5.32 -11.15 -9.09
C THR A 256 4.25 -10.30 -9.79
N HIS A 257 3.47 -9.48 -9.07
CA HIS A 257 2.43 -8.59 -9.64
C HIS A 257 2.96 -7.53 -10.64
N ILE A 258 4.27 -7.52 -10.90
CA ILE A 258 4.95 -6.60 -11.80
C ILE A 258 5.25 -7.33 -13.10
N THR A 259 4.71 -6.83 -14.21
CA THR A 259 4.95 -7.37 -15.56
C THR A 259 6.39 -7.12 -15.99
N GLY A 260 6.99 -8.10 -16.68
CA GLY A 260 8.35 -7.98 -17.24
C GLY A 260 9.48 -8.39 -16.29
N VAL A 261 9.17 -8.90 -15.09
CA VAL A 261 10.18 -9.45 -14.18
C VAL A 261 10.84 -10.68 -14.81
N PRO A 262 12.18 -10.68 -15.02
CA PRO A 262 12.85 -11.81 -15.64
C PRO A 262 12.79 -13.05 -14.73
N LYS A 263 12.52 -14.21 -15.32
CA LYS A 263 12.60 -15.49 -14.62
C LYS A 263 14.06 -15.90 -14.47
N LEU A 264 14.50 -16.16 -13.25
CA LEU A 264 15.84 -16.65 -12.94
C LEU A 264 15.72 -18.12 -12.52
N GLU A 265 16.39 -19.01 -13.24
CA GLU A 265 16.32 -20.46 -13.03
C GLU A 265 17.62 -21.02 -12.43
N THR A 266 18.74 -20.34 -12.67
CA THR A 266 20.06 -20.77 -12.22
C THR A 266 20.73 -19.72 -11.32
N THR A 267 21.63 -20.18 -10.45
CA THR A 267 22.44 -19.30 -9.60
C THR A 267 23.30 -18.34 -10.42
N GLN A 268 23.76 -18.77 -11.60
CA GLN A 268 24.53 -17.91 -12.50
C GLN A 268 23.66 -16.79 -13.09
N GLN A 269 22.40 -17.06 -13.45
CA GLN A 269 21.47 -16.01 -13.88
C GLN A 269 21.16 -15.03 -12.74
N ALA A 270 20.99 -15.53 -11.51
CA ALA A 270 20.81 -14.68 -10.34
C ALA A 270 22.03 -13.80 -10.05
N LEU A 271 23.25 -14.35 -10.17
CA LEU A 271 24.48 -13.58 -10.07
C LEU A 271 24.54 -12.47 -11.12
N ASN A 272 24.25 -12.79 -12.38
CA ASN A 272 24.26 -11.81 -13.48
C ASN A 272 23.25 -10.68 -13.24
N ALA A 273 22.05 -11.01 -12.76
CA ALA A 273 21.00 -10.04 -12.42
C ALA A 273 21.42 -9.14 -11.24
N ALA A 274 22.02 -9.70 -10.20
CA ALA A 274 22.54 -8.96 -9.06
C ALA A 274 23.71 -8.03 -9.47
N GLU A 275 24.64 -8.52 -10.31
CA GLU A 275 25.74 -7.72 -10.85
C GLU A 275 25.22 -6.54 -11.71
N GLU A 276 24.15 -6.75 -12.49
CA GLU A 276 23.47 -5.69 -13.24
C GLU A 276 22.84 -4.65 -12.30
N LEU A 277 22.13 -5.11 -11.27
CA LEU A 277 21.50 -4.23 -10.29
C LEU A 277 22.54 -3.39 -9.52
N VAL A 278 23.67 -3.97 -9.12
CA VAL A 278 24.81 -3.23 -8.52
C VAL A 278 25.31 -2.12 -9.46
N LYS A 279 25.46 -2.41 -10.76
CA LYS A 279 25.89 -1.41 -11.76
C LYS A 279 24.88 -0.27 -11.86
N LEU A 280 23.58 -0.57 -11.89
CA LEU A 280 22.53 0.44 -11.97
C LEU A 280 22.44 1.31 -10.71
N LEU A 281 22.53 0.71 -9.53
CA LEU A 281 22.57 1.42 -8.25
C LEU A 281 23.74 2.40 -8.19
N LYS A 282 24.96 1.93 -8.53
CA LYS A 282 26.16 2.78 -8.57
C LYS A 282 26.05 3.89 -9.62
N LYS A 283 25.53 3.60 -10.81
CA LYS A 283 25.32 4.59 -11.88
C LYS A 283 24.45 5.75 -11.43
N GLN A 284 23.43 5.46 -10.61
CA GLN A 284 22.53 6.47 -10.05
C GLN A 284 22.98 7.03 -8.70
N ARG A 285 24.20 6.70 -8.26
CA ARG A 285 24.78 7.10 -6.96
C ARG A 285 23.95 6.62 -5.75
N LEU A 286 23.23 5.52 -5.87
CA LEU A 286 22.42 4.96 -4.79
C LEU A 286 23.27 4.05 -3.92
N CYS A 287 23.89 4.64 -2.90
CA CYS A 287 24.88 3.99 -2.07
C CYS A 287 24.32 3.46 -0.73
N GLY A 288 22.99 3.35 -0.60
CA GLY A 288 22.29 2.90 0.60
C GLY A 288 22.32 1.38 0.83
N MET A 289 21.44 0.92 1.72
CA MET A 289 21.36 -0.49 2.13
C MET A 289 21.02 -1.45 1.00
N GLU A 290 20.34 -1.00 -0.04
CA GLU A 290 20.01 -1.79 -1.23
C GLU A 290 21.28 -2.22 -1.97
N LEU A 291 22.22 -1.29 -2.19
CA LEU A 291 23.51 -1.62 -2.81
C LEU A 291 24.30 -2.61 -1.96
N ARG A 292 24.32 -2.38 -0.65
CA ARG A 292 24.96 -3.28 0.31
C ARG A 292 24.32 -4.69 0.27
N ARG A 293 23.00 -4.79 0.27
CA ARG A 293 22.25 -6.06 0.17
C ARG A 293 22.56 -6.77 -1.16
N THR A 294 22.52 -6.06 -2.28
CA THR A 294 22.79 -6.69 -3.58
C THR A 294 24.25 -7.14 -3.71
N LEU A 295 25.21 -6.46 -3.08
CA LEU A 295 26.60 -6.94 -2.98
C LEU A 295 26.71 -8.24 -2.18
N ARG A 296 25.95 -8.39 -1.08
CA ARG A 296 25.83 -9.65 -0.33
C ARG A 296 25.29 -10.77 -1.22
N GLU A 297 24.24 -10.49 -1.97
CA GLU A 297 23.65 -11.44 -2.94
C GLU A 297 24.68 -11.85 -4.00
N CYS A 298 25.42 -10.90 -4.58
CA CYS A 298 26.50 -11.19 -5.53
C CYS A 298 27.57 -12.11 -4.92
N SER A 299 27.99 -11.82 -3.68
CA SER A 299 28.98 -12.63 -2.96
C SER A 299 28.49 -14.06 -2.78
N ARG A 300 27.26 -14.24 -2.30
CA ARG A 300 26.66 -15.56 -2.08
C ARG A 300 26.47 -16.33 -3.38
N PHE A 301 25.85 -15.74 -4.40
CA PHE A 301 25.63 -16.43 -5.68
C PHE A 301 26.94 -16.79 -6.39
N ALA A 302 27.97 -15.94 -6.27
CA ALA A 302 29.31 -16.27 -6.77
C ALA A 302 29.92 -17.44 -5.99
N PHE A 303 29.75 -17.48 -4.66
CA PHE A 303 30.23 -18.59 -3.83
C PHE A 303 29.55 -19.91 -4.20
N ASP A 304 28.22 -19.89 -4.33
CA ASP A 304 27.40 -21.05 -4.71
C ASP A 304 27.74 -21.55 -6.13
N SER A 305 28.10 -20.63 -7.03
CA SER A 305 28.58 -20.94 -8.39
C SER A 305 30.08 -21.33 -8.42
N LYS A 306 30.72 -21.54 -7.25
CA LYS A 306 32.15 -21.89 -7.10
C LYS A 306 33.13 -20.83 -7.64
N ALA A 307 32.67 -19.61 -7.89
CA ALA A 307 33.48 -18.46 -8.29
C ALA A 307 34.04 -17.74 -7.05
N TYR A 308 34.90 -18.42 -6.29
CA TYR A 308 35.36 -18.01 -4.96
C TYR A 308 36.07 -16.66 -4.91
N GLU A 309 36.91 -16.35 -5.90
CA GLU A 309 37.58 -15.04 -5.97
C GLU A 309 36.57 -13.89 -6.15
N LYS A 310 35.55 -14.10 -6.99
CA LYS A 310 34.45 -13.13 -7.15
C LYS A 310 33.65 -13.00 -5.86
N ALA A 311 33.33 -14.12 -5.21
CA ALA A 311 32.60 -14.12 -3.94
C ALA A 311 33.30 -13.25 -2.90
N LEU A 312 34.61 -13.40 -2.77
CA LEU A 312 35.43 -12.66 -1.83
C LEU A 312 35.57 -11.18 -2.22
N LYS A 313 35.68 -10.88 -3.52
CA LYS A 313 35.67 -9.51 -4.03
C LYS A 313 34.39 -8.78 -3.64
N TYR A 314 33.23 -9.39 -3.86
CA TYR A 314 31.94 -8.79 -3.50
C TYR A 314 31.75 -8.64 -1.99
N ALA A 315 32.18 -9.62 -1.17
CA ALA A 315 32.12 -9.52 0.29
C ALA A 315 32.94 -8.33 0.81
N ARG A 316 34.17 -8.16 0.29
CA ARG A 316 35.04 -7.02 0.66
C ARG A 316 34.49 -5.69 0.17
N GLU A 317 33.81 -5.67 -0.97
CA GLU A 317 33.14 -4.47 -1.46
C GLU A 317 31.92 -4.11 -0.61
N GLU A 318 31.11 -5.09 -0.23
CA GLU A 318 30.00 -4.91 0.73
C GLU A 318 30.50 -4.26 2.02
N LEU A 319 31.60 -4.78 2.60
CA LEU A 319 32.20 -4.24 3.84
C LEU A 319 32.56 -2.76 3.70
N LYS A 320 33.13 -2.35 2.57
CA LYS A 320 33.44 -0.93 2.32
C LYS A 320 32.19 -0.07 2.36
N TYR A 321 31.10 -0.51 1.73
CA TYR A 321 29.85 0.25 1.73
C TYR A 321 29.13 0.22 3.08
N GLU A 322 29.15 -0.90 3.81
CA GLU A 322 28.58 -0.97 5.16
C GLU A 322 29.29 0.01 6.11
N MET A 323 30.63 0.02 6.11
CA MET A 323 31.41 0.97 6.93
C MET A 323 31.08 2.43 6.62
N LEU A 324 30.82 2.77 5.35
CA LEU A 324 30.41 4.11 4.94
C LEU A 324 28.99 4.48 5.42
N LEU A 325 28.11 3.49 5.57
CA LEU A 325 26.70 3.71 5.92
C LEU A 325 26.48 3.77 7.43
N ILE A 326 27.14 2.88 8.19
CA ILE A 326 26.83 2.65 9.61
C ILE A 326 28.06 2.67 10.53
N GLY A 327 29.26 2.87 9.98
CA GLY A 327 30.52 2.89 10.74
C GLY A 327 31.07 1.50 11.06
N THR A 328 31.92 1.42 12.09
CA THR A 328 32.65 0.19 12.47
C THR A 328 32.09 -0.51 13.70
N GLU A 329 31.20 0.15 14.44
CA GLU A 329 30.60 -0.34 15.68
C GLU A 329 29.44 -1.30 15.37
N THR A 330 29.76 -2.43 14.74
CA THR A 330 28.82 -3.40 14.16
C THR A 330 28.71 -4.70 14.96
N ASP A 331 29.13 -4.73 16.23
CA ASP A 331 29.14 -5.96 17.04
C ASP A 331 27.77 -6.60 17.20
N HIS A 332 26.72 -5.78 17.22
CA HIS A 332 25.32 -6.21 17.24
C HIS A 332 24.89 -6.96 15.95
N LEU A 333 25.72 -6.99 14.91
CA LEU A 333 25.50 -7.71 13.65
C LEU A 333 26.35 -8.99 13.54
N LYS A 334 27.02 -9.41 14.62
CA LYS A 334 27.88 -10.61 14.62
C LYS A 334 27.11 -11.90 14.40
N GLU A 335 25.98 -12.05 15.07
CA GLU A 335 25.14 -13.24 14.95
C GLU A 335 24.66 -13.43 13.50
N GLY A 336 24.65 -14.68 13.02
CA GLY A 336 24.21 -15.00 11.65
C GLY A 336 25.06 -14.39 10.53
N TYR A 337 26.23 -13.81 10.83
CA TYR A 337 27.08 -13.11 9.87
C TYR A 337 26.36 -11.94 9.17
N TYR A 338 25.42 -11.28 9.86
CA TYR A 338 24.70 -10.14 9.29
C TYR A 338 25.63 -8.99 8.94
N GLY A 339 26.63 -8.69 9.78
CA GLY A 339 27.64 -7.67 9.48
C GLY A 339 28.56 -8.12 8.36
N ALA A 340 28.88 -7.22 7.43
CA ALA A 340 29.74 -7.50 6.29
C ALA A 340 31.14 -7.96 6.71
N LYS A 341 31.66 -7.47 7.84
CA LYS A 341 32.94 -7.91 8.41
C LYS A 341 32.93 -9.43 8.67
N TYR A 342 31.90 -9.91 9.36
CA TYR A 342 31.79 -11.32 9.73
C TYR A 342 31.50 -12.20 8.51
N TRP A 343 30.80 -11.68 7.50
CA TRP A 343 30.64 -12.38 6.23
C TRP A 343 31.93 -12.52 5.45
N VAL A 344 32.76 -11.48 5.41
CA VAL A 344 34.11 -11.58 4.81
C VAL A 344 34.92 -12.66 5.51
N GLU A 345 34.95 -12.66 6.85
CA GLU A 345 35.66 -13.68 7.64
C GLU A 345 35.15 -15.10 7.31
N TYR A 346 33.83 -15.28 7.20
CA TYR A 346 33.20 -16.54 6.80
C TYR A 346 33.63 -16.98 5.39
N VAL A 347 33.48 -16.13 4.38
CA VAL A 347 33.84 -16.46 3.00
C VAL A 347 35.34 -16.76 2.88
N GLU A 348 36.21 -15.99 3.54
CA GLU A 348 37.66 -16.25 3.55
C GLU A 348 37.99 -17.62 4.13
N LYS A 349 37.36 -17.99 5.24
CA LYS A 349 37.55 -19.29 5.88
C LYS A 349 37.12 -20.43 4.97
N GLU A 350 35.93 -20.33 4.38
CA GLU A 350 35.38 -21.38 3.52
C GLU A 350 36.15 -21.54 2.21
N VAL A 351 36.58 -20.43 1.61
CA VAL A 351 37.43 -20.46 0.40
C VAL A 351 38.77 -21.11 0.70
N LYS A 352 39.42 -20.76 1.82
CA LYS A 352 40.67 -21.40 2.25
C LYS A 352 40.48 -22.91 2.42
N ALA A 353 39.47 -23.34 3.19
CA ALA A 353 39.20 -24.75 3.44
C ALA A 353 39.03 -25.57 2.14
N ARG A 354 38.31 -25.02 1.16
CA ARG A 354 38.08 -25.69 -0.14
C ARG A 354 39.31 -25.70 -1.05
N VAL A 355 40.13 -24.64 -1.04
CA VAL A 355 41.40 -24.59 -1.78
C VAL A 355 42.44 -25.55 -1.19
N PHE A 356 42.49 -25.68 0.14
CA PHE A 356 43.35 -26.66 0.84
C PHE A 356 42.95 -28.11 0.51
N HIS A 357 41.65 -28.42 0.45
CA HIS A 357 41.19 -29.75 0.03
C HIS A 357 41.57 -30.10 -1.41
N ILE A 358 41.53 -29.13 -2.34
CA ILE A 358 41.94 -29.34 -3.74
C ILE A 358 43.46 -29.60 -3.84
N HIS A 359 44.29 -28.90 -3.06
CA HIS A 359 45.74 -29.13 -3.05
C HIS A 359 46.11 -30.50 -2.47
N LEU A 360 45.39 -30.99 -1.46
CA LEU A 360 45.57 -32.35 -0.92
C LEU A 360 45.12 -33.43 -1.93
N TYR A 361 44.04 -33.19 -2.68
CA TYR A 361 43.57 -34.12 -3.71
C TYR A 361 44.54 -34.20 -4.91
N ILE A 362 45.09 -33.07 -5.36
CA ILE A 362 46.06 -33.03 -6.47
C ILE A 362 47.42 -33.57 -6.00
N GLY A 363 47.84 -33.26 -4.76
CA GLY A 363 49.05 -33.82 -4.16
C GLY A 363 48.99 -35.34 -3.93
N GLY A 364 47.81 -35.89 -3.66
CA GLY A 364 47.58 -37.34 -3.59
C GLY A 364 47.60 -38.04 -4.95
N ILE A 365 47.17 -37.36 -6.02
CA ILE A 365 47.16 -37.91 -7.39
C ILE A 365 48.58 -37.94 -8.00
N MET A 366 49.48 -37.03 -7.59
CA MET A 366 50.87 -37.04 -8.06
C MET A 366 51.79 -38.02 -7.30
N GLY A 367 51.24 -38.83 -6.38
CA GLY A 367 52.02 -39.68 -5.47
C GLY A 367 51.75 -41.19 -5.51
N MET A 368 51.01 -41.72 -6.50
CA MET A 368 50.73 -43.17 -6.54
C MET A 368 50.82 -43.74 -7.97
N ASP A 369 51.97 -44.34 -8.27
CA ASP A 369 52.13 -45.37 -9.29
C ASP A 369 51.60 -46.73 -8.78
N HIS A 370 50.93 -47.45 -9.68
CA HIS A 370 50.62 -48.89 -9.68
C HIS A 370 50.07 -49.55 -8.39
N HIS A 371 48.75 -49.77 -8.32
CA HIS A 371 48.12 -51.08 -8.61
C HIS A 371 46.62 -51.09 -8.22
N GLN A 372 45.87 -51.84 -9.05
CA GLN A 372 44.58 -52.49 -8.79
C GLN A 372 43.26 -51.71 -8.94
N SER A 373 42.37 -52.45 -9.60
CA SER A 373 41.07 -52.10 -10.15
C SER A 373 39.95 -52.04 -9.11
N ILE A 374 39.13 -50.99 -9.25
CA ILE A 374 37.66 -50.96 -9.21
C ILE A 374 36.98 -52.05 -8.35
N VAL A 375 36.41 -51.65 -7.21
CA VAL A 375 35.00 -51.91 -6.86
C VAL A 375 34.46 -50.69 -6.11
N ALA A 376 33.25 -50.27 -6.51
CA ALA A 376 32.53 -49.10 -6.03
C ALA A 376 31.98 -49.28 -4.61
N ASP A 377 32.00 -48.21 -3.80
CA ASP A 377 30.92 -47.98 -2.85
C ASP A 377 30.74 -46.49 -2.45
N LYS A 378 29.47 -46.10 -2.46
CA LYS A 378 28.76 -44.91 -1.95
C LYS A 378 29.55 -43.68 -1.49
N ALA A 379 29.44 -42.60 -2.26
CA ALA A 379 29.55 -41.24 -1.76
C ALA A 379 28.16 -40.68 -1.44
N GLU A 380 27.84 -40.52 -0.15
CA GLU A 380 26.70 -39.73 0.31
C GLU A 380 26.91 -38.26 -0.08
N SER A 381 26.01 -37.74 -0.92
CA SER A 381 25.97 -36.31 -1.24
C SER A 381 25.41 -35.54 -0.05
N SER A 382 26.28 -34.87 0.71
CA SER A 382 25.87 -33.84 1.67
C SER A 382 25.50 -32.55 0.93
N THR A 383 24.39 -32.58 0.19
CA THR A 383 23.72 -31.39 -0.35
C THR A 383 22.85 -30.75 0.73
N GLY A 384 23.50 -30.14 1.74
CA GLY A 384 22.83 -29.26 2.69
C GLY A 384 22.69 -27.86 2.09
N ARG A 385 21.47 -27.45 1.74
CA ARG A 385 21.13 -26.08 1.37
C ARG A 385 21.44 -25.18 2.58
N VAL A 386 22.31 -24.18 2.42
CA VAL A 386 22.58 -23.20 3.48
C VAL A 386 21.27 -22.44 3.75
N HIS A 387 20.69 -22.68 4.92
CA HIS A 387 19.45 -22.05 5.36
C HIS A 387 19.63 -20.52 5.49
N ARG A 388 18.68 -19.79 4.91
CA ARG A 388 18.35 -18.40 5.28
C ARG A 388 18.05 -18.36 6.79
N PRO A 389 18.54 -17.39 7.57
CA PRO A 389 17.78 -16.92 8.71
C PRO A 389 16.67 -16.01 8.15
N SER A 390 15.47 -16.59 8.04
CA SER A 390 14.24 -15.86 7.81
C SER A 390 14.12 -14.71 8.82
N ASP A 391 13.41 -13.66 8.42
CA ASP A 391 12.88 -12.65 9.33
C ASP A 391 12.36 -13.29 10.64
N PRO A 392 12.52 -12.63 11.81
CA PRO A 392 12.03 -13.20 13.06
C PRO A 392 10.53 -13.53 12.95
N PRO A 393 10.07 -14.65 13.53
CA PRO A 393 8.74 -15.17 13.29
C PRO A 393 7.66 -14.18 13.73
N ARG A 394 6.61 -14.05 12.90
CA ARG A 394 5.34 -13.44 13.32
C ARG A 394 4.83 -14.21 14.53
N ILE A 395 4.68 -13.51 15.65
CA ILE A 395 3.97 -14.00 16.83
C ILE A 395 2.50 -14.19 16.44
N SER A 396 2.14 -15.43 16.08
CA SER A 396 0.76 -15.90 16.12
C SER A 396 0.38 -16.05 17.59
N ARG A 397 -0.49 -15.17 18.07
CA ARG A 397 -1.13 -15.30 19.37
C ARG A 397 -2.05 -16.52 19.33
N ARG A 398 -1.75 -17.55 20.12
CA ARG A 398 -2.77 -18.49 20.62
C ARG A 398 -2.91 -18.33 22.14
N PRO A 399 -4.10 -18.66 22.71
CA PRO A 399 -4.51 -18.22 24.04
C PRO A 399 -3.79 -18.96 25.17
N VAL A 400 -3.81 -18.31 26.34
CA VAL A 400 -3.28 -18.72 27.65
C VAL A 400 -3.94 -20.00 28.18
N PRO A 401 -3.23 -20.85 28.98
CA PRO A 401 -3.66 -22.20 29.34
C PRO A 401 -4.58 -22.25 30.56
N VAL A 402 -5.43 -23.28 30.61
CA VAL A 402 -6.14 -23.72 31.81
C VAL A 402 -5.39 -24.93 32.39
N SER A 403 -5.36 -24.95 33.72
CA SER A 403 -4.56 -25.72 34.67
C SER A 403 -4.60 -27.25 34.59
N GLU A 404 -3.51 -27.82 35.11
CA GLU A 404 -3.20 -29.22 35.42
C GLU A 404 -4.24 -29.96 36.29
N LEU A 405 -4.34 -31.29 36.13
CA LEU A 405 -4.11 -32.36 37.14
C LEU A 405 -4.37 -33.77 36.51
N PRO A 406 -3.85 -34.88 37.09
CA PRO A 406 -3.34 -36.02 36.33
C PRO A 406 -4.00 -37.40 36.59
N ALA A 407 -3.63 -38.34 35.71
CA ALA A 407 -3.33 -39.77 35.93
C ALA A 407 -4.45 -40.85 36.08
N ASP A 408 -4.08 -42.01 35.52
CA ASP A 408 -4.39 -43.42 35.86
C ASP A 408 -5.51 -44.19 35.12
N VAL A 409 -5.16 -45.02 34.10
CA VAL A 409 -4.87 -46.50 34.00
C VAL A 409 -6.16 -47.35 33.73
N PRO A 410 -6.06 -48.62 33.26
CA PRO A 410 -6.20 -49.12 31.88
C PRO A 410 -7.53 -49.88 31.68
N VAL A 411 -7.72 -50.62 30.56
CA VAL A 411 -8.18 -52.04 30.54
C VAL A 411 -8.51 -52.55 29.11
N GLU A 412 -7.80 -53.62 28.75
CA GLU A 412 -8.11 -54.82 27.95
C GLU A 412 -8.49 -54.79 26.44
N LEU A 413 -7.62 -55.48 25.67
CA LEU A 413 -7.86 -56.18 24.40
C LEU A 413 -8.44 -57.59 24.70
N PRO A 414 -9.09 -58.31 23.75
CA PRO A 414 -8.34 -59.19 22.82
C PRO A 414 -8.99 -59.35 21.41
N ALA A 415 -8.20 -59.35 20.33
CA ALA A 415 -7.67 -60.50 19.58
C ALA A 415 -8.58 -61.02 18.44
N GLU A 416 -8.13 -60.95 17.19
CA GLU A 416 -7.65 -62.12 16.41
C GLU A 416 -7.48 -61.83 14.90
N ASN A 417 -6.37 -62.38 14.38
CA ASN A 417 -6.16 -63.00 13.06
C ASN A 417 -6.12 -62.20 11.74
N GLY A 418 -5.02 -62.43 11.01
CA GLY A 418 -5.09 -62.70 9.57
C GLY A 418 -4.28 -61.79 8.66
N MET A 419 -3.09 -62.24 8.26
CA MET A 419 -2.27 -61.63 7.20
C MET A 419 -2.91 -61.75 5.81
N ALA A 420 -2.87 -60.68 4.99
CA ALA A 420 -2.28 -60.67 3.63
C ALA A 420 -2.65 -59.40 2.82
N ASN A 421 -1.63 -58.81 2.18
CA ASN A 421 -1.58 -57.80 1.10
C ASN A 421 -2.90 -57.27 0.50
N ALA A 422 -3.13 -55.95 0.59
CA ALA A 422 -3.86 -55.18 -0.44
C ALA A 422 -3.55 -53.67 -0.36
N SER A 423 -3.40 -53.07 -1.55
CA SER A 423 -3.59 -51.66 -1.91
C SER A 423 -4.27 -50.74 -0.89
N HIS A 424 -3.64 -49.61 -0.56
CA HIS A 424 -4.35 -48.47 0.05
C HIS A 424 -4.94 -47.58 -1.04
N GLU A 425 -6.08 -47.99 -1.58
CA GLU A 425 -7.12 -47.05 -2.02
C GLU A 425 -7.94 -46.60 -0.81
N PRO A 426 -8.43 -45.34 -0.78
CA PRO A 426 -9.36 -44.87 0.24
C PRO A 426 -10.77 -45.49 0.08
N PRO A 427 -11.57 -45.55 1.17
CA PRO A 427 -12.83 -46.30 1.23
C PRO A 427 -13.96 -45.75 0.33
N PRO A 428 -14.97 -46.60 0.00
CA PRO A 428 -16.02 -46.29 -0.96
C PRO A 428 -17.17 -45.54 -0.29
N TYR A 429 -17.04 -44.22 -0.11
CA TYR A 429 -18.18 -43.30 -0.26
C TYR A 429 -17.68 -41.86 -0.49
N SER A 430 -18.02 -41.34 -1.67
CA SER A 430 -17.98 -39.95 -2.13
C SER A 430 -16.66 -39.42 -2.72
N SER A 431 -16.40 -39.84 -3.96
CA SER A 431 -15.73 -39.00 -4.97
C SER A 431 -16.60 -37.78 -5.33
N PRO A 432 -16.00 -36.65 -5.77
CA PRO A 432 -16.74 -35.55 -6.39
C PRO A 432 -17.48 -36.07 -7.63
N SER A 433 -18.70 -35.58 -7.89
CA SER A 433 -19.46 -35.92 -9.09
C SER A 433 -18.72 -35.41 -10.34
N ASP A 434 -18.07 -36.33 -11.06
CA ASP A 434 -17.53 -36.10 -12.40
C ASP A 434 -18.58 -36.47 -13.47
N THR A 435 -18.72 -35.61 -14.48
CA THR A 435 -18.97 -35.98 -15.88
C THR A 435 -18.29 -34.94 -16.77
N SER A 436 -17.08 -35.25 -17.23
CA SER A 436 -16.75 -35.88 -18.51
C SER A 436 -16.66 -34.90 -19.70
N LEU A 437 -15.44 -34.65 -20.19
CA LEU A 437 -14.93 -35.04 -21.52
C LEU A 437 -13.69 -34.22 -21.90
N GLU A 438 -12.68 -34.95 -22.33
CA GLU A 438 -11.40 -34.50 -22.84
C GLU A 438 -11.57 -33.54 -24.04
N HIS A 439 -10.86 -32.42 -24.04
CA HIS A 439 -9.88 -32.14 -25.09
C HIS A 439 -8.91 -31.02 -24.67
N GLN A 440 -7.65 -31.30 -24.96
CA GLN A 440 -6.49 -30.47 -24.77
C GLN A 440 -6.58 -29.18 -25.60
N THR A 441 -6.77 -28.04 -24.94
CA THR A 441 -6.11 -26.77 -25.28
C THR A 441 -6.37 -25.79 -24.15
N ARG A 442 -5.43 -25.64 -23.19
CA ARG A 442 -5.55 -24.54 -22.23
C ARG A 442 -4.95 -23.27 -22.85
N PRO A 443 -5.74 -22.19 -23.06
CA PRO A 443 -5.25 -20.98 -23.69
C PRO A 443 -4.28 -20.24 -22.76
N GLN A 444 -3.33 -19.52 -23.36
CA GLN A 444 -2.47 -18.57 -22.67
C GLN A 444 -3.29 -17.66 -21.73
N LEU A 445 -2.91 -17.59 -20.45
CA LEU A 445 -3.46 -16.62 -19.51
C LEU A 445 -2.95 -15.20 -19.88
N PRO A 446 -3.83 -14.22 -20.11
CA PRO A 446 -3.42 -12.93 -20.64
C PRO A 446 -2.84 -12.02 -19.55
N LYS A 447 -1.86 -11.19 -19.96
CA LYS A 447 -1.46 -9.93 -19.34
C LYS A 447 -2.73 -9.14 -18.95
N GLY A 448 -3.08 -9.08 -17.66
CA GLY A 448 -4.40 -8.61 -17.23
C GLY A 448 -4.43 -7.87 -15.89
N PRO A 449 -5.56 -7.22 -15.56
CA PRO A 449 -5.75 -6.46 -14.33
C PRO A 449 -5.62 -7.34 -13.07
N GLN A 450 -5.25 -6.71 -11.95
CA GLN A 450 -5.16 -7.38 -10.65
C GLN A 450 -6.50 -8.04 -10.29
N TYR A 451 -6.49 -9.36 -10.15
CA TYR A 451 -7.67 -10.15 -9.80
C TYR A 451 -7.84 -10.19 -8.27
N TYR A 452 -9.06 -9.88 -7.82
CA TYR A 452 -9.46 -9.99 -6.42
C TYR A 452 -10.57 -11.05 -6.34
N PRO A 453 -10.32 -12.22 -5.71
CA PRO A 453 -11.35 -13.25 -5.57
C PRO A 453 -12.64 -12.69 -4.96
N GLY A 454 -13.78 -13.03 -5.57
CA GLY A 454 -15.10 -12.56 -5.14
C GLY A 454 -15.50 -11.16 -5.62
N LEU A 455 -14.63 -10.45 -6.34
CA LEU A 455 -14.94 -9.18 -6.99
C LEU A 455 -14.99 -9.32 -8.53
N PRO A 456 -15.74 -8.45 -9.23
CA PRO A 456 -15.72 -8.43 -10.69
C PRO A 456 -14.31 -8.28 -11.28
N ILE A 457 -14.05 -8.95 -12.39
CA ILE A 457 -12.75 -8.90 -13.06
C ILE A 457 -12.58 -7.53 -13.73
N LEU A 458 -12.02 -6.55 -13.03
CA LEU A 458 -11.87 -5.16 -13.50
C LEU A 458 -10.48 -4.62 -13.23
N ASP A 459 -10.05 -3.63 -14.02
CA ASP A 459 -8.87 -2.83 -13.68
C ASP A 459 -9.23 -1.73 -12.66
N TYR A 460 -9.23 -2.07 -11.38
CA TYR A 460 -9.63 -1.14 -10.31
C TYR A 460 -8.80 0.14 -10.23
N ARG A 461 -7.60 0.17 -10.84
CA ARG A 461 -6.75 1.38 -10.91
C ARG A 461 -7.41 2.51 -11.71
N GLN A 462 -8.36 2.17 -12.59
CA GLN A 462 -9.09 3.16 -13.40
C GLN A 462 -10.13 3.96 -12.59
N TYR A 463 -10.45 3.55 -11.35
CA TYR A 463 -11.35 4.31 -10.47
C TYR A 463 -10.68 5.52 -9.82
N LEU A 464 -9.35 5.51 -9.65
CA LEU A 464 -8.58 6.65 -9.14
C LEU A 464 -7.17 6.63 -9.75
N PRO A 465 -7.02 7.05 -11.01
CA PRO A 465 -5.72 7.14 -11.65
C PRO A 465 -4.81 8.20 -10.98
N PRO A 466 -3.50 8.16 -11.21
CA PRO A 466 -2.60 9.22 -10.75
C PRO A 466 -3.05 10.61 -11.25
N LEU A 467 -2.87 11.63 -10.42
CA LEU A 467 -3.26 13.02 -10.70
C LEU A 467 -4.77 13.27 -10.81
N PHE A 468 -5.59 12.33 -10.34
CA PHE A 468 -7.02 12.51 -10.14
C PHE A 468 -7.38 12.59 -8.66
N GLU A 469 -8.37 13.41 -8.34
CA GLU A 469 -8.97 13.52 -7.00
C GLU A 469 -10.42 13.06 -7.06
N LEU A 470 -10.83 12.22 -6.10
CA LEU A 470 -12.22 11.78 -5.95
C LEU A 470 -13.01 12.81 -5.14
N SER A 471 -14.20 13.19 -5.64
CA SER A 471 -15.12 14.07 -4.94
C SER A 471 -15.65 13.45 -3.64
N ALA A 472 -16.05 14.29 -2.68
CA ALA A 472 -16.50 13.83 -1.35
C ALA A 472 -17.73 12.90 -1.40
N ASP A 473 -18.61 13.11 -2.37
CA ASP A 473 -19.78 12.26 -2.66
C ASP A 473 -19.41 10.97 -3.43
N SER A 474 -18.12 10.77 -3.73
CA SER A 474 -17.58 9.65 -4.51
C SER A 474 -18.17 9.53 -5.92
N THR A 475 -18.72 10.59 -6.50
CA THR A 475 -19.34 10.54 -7.83
C THR A 475 -18.36 10.82 -8.95
N THR A 476 -17.38 11.69 -8.71
CA THR A 476 -16.58 12.32 -9.77
C THR A 476 -15.10 12.23 -9.45
N ILE A 477 -14.29 11.74 -10.38
CA ILE A 477 -12.84 11.94 -10.33
C ILE A 477 -12.44 13.13 -11.21
N THR A 478 -11.56 13.97 -10.71
CA THR A 478 -11.16 15.22 -11.38
C THR A 478 -9.66 15.32 -11.53
N SER A 479 -9.17 15.73 -12.71
CA SER A 479 -7.75 16.04 -12.93
C SER A 479 -7.55 17.44 -13.50
N LYS A 480 -6.44 18.07 -13.13
CA LYS A 480 -5.95 19.36 -13.67
C LYS A 480 -4.58 19.20 -14.36
N ALA A 481 -4.20 17.98 -14.75
CA ALA A 481 -2.89 17.72 -15.32
C ALA A 481 -2.74 18.37 -16.71
N ASN A 482 -1.75 19.24 -16.88
CA ASN A 482 -1.56 20.07 -18.08
C ASN A 482 -1.55 19.25 -19.38
N TYR A 483 -0.83 18.13 -19.39
CA TYR A 483 -0.68 17.29 -20.59
C TYR A 483 -2.02 16.76 -21.14
N LEU A 484 -3.06 16.62 -20.30
CA LEU A 484 -4.39 16.19 -20.73
C LEU A 484 -5.18 17.29 -21.43
N SER A 485 -4.79 18.55 -21.24
CA SER A 485 -5.36 19.71 -21.93
C SER A 485 -4.54 20.20 -23.13
N GLU A 486 -3.35 19.62 -23.33
CA GLU A 486 -2.37 20.00 -24.36
C GLU A 486 -2.13 18.89 -25.39
N ASN A 487 -2.47 17.62 -25.08
CA ASN A 487 -2.25 16.48 -25.96
C ASN A 487 -3.54 15.66 -26.12
N ALA A 488 -4.17 15.79 -27.29
CA ALA A 488 -5.45 15.16 -27.58
C ALA A 488 -5.36 13.62 -27.62
N LYS A 489 -4.24 13.07 -28.12
CA LYS A 489 -4.00 11.63 -28.12
C LYS A 489 -3.88 11.09 -26.70
N ALA A 490 -3.17 11.79 -25.81
CA ALA A 490 -3.05 11.40 -24.41
C ALA A 490 -4.40 11.42 -23.70
N LEU A 491 -5.21 12.48 -23.93
CA LEU A 491 -6.57 12.56 -23.41
C LEU A 491 -7.45 11.42 -23.92
N ALA A 492 -7.45 11.16 -25.24
CA ALA A 492 -8.28 10.11 -25.83
C ALA A 492 -7.87 8.71 -25.35
N THR A 493 -6.57 8.41 -25.24
CA THR A 493 -6.08 7.15 -24.67
C THR A 493 -6.51 7.00 -23.21
N LEU A 494 -6.39 8.06 -22.40
CA LEU A 494 -6.85 8.03 -21.01
C LEU A 494 -8.34 7.74 -20.92
N LEU A 495 -9.18 8.48 -21.64
CA LEU A 495 -10.64 8.32 -21.58
C LEU A 495 -11.10 6.94 -22.03
N ARG A 496 -10.44 6.33 -23.03
CA ARG A 496 -10.67 4.92 -23.41
C ARG A 496 -10.36 3.97 -22.25
N ASN A 497 -9.22 4.15 -21.57
CA ASN A 497 -8.86 3.31 -20.42
C ASN A 497 -9.86 3.47 -19.26
N LEU A 498 -10.27 4.71 -18.96
CA LEU A 498 -11.24 4.99 -17.89
C LEU A 498 -12.66 4.50 -18.20
N ALA A 499 -12.99 4.31 -19.47
CA ALA A 499 -14.25 3.74 -19.90
C ALA A 499 -14.35 2.22 -19.66
N THR A 500 -13.23 1.52 -19.44
CA THR A 500 -13.18 0.05 -19.24
C THR A 500 -13.68 -0.44 -17.87
N VAL A 501 -14.08 0.48 -17.00
CA VAL A 501 -14.67 0.17 -15.69
C VAL A 501 -16.07 0.79 -15.54
N PRO A 502 -17.03 0.07 -14.93
CA PRO A 502 -18.40 0.53 -14.73
C PRO A 502 -18.49 1.62 -13.66
N PRO A 503 -19.60 2.37 -13.60
CA PRO A 503 -19.93 3.07 -12.36
C PRO A 503 -20.30 2.05 -11.28
N LYS A 504 -20.42 2.49 -10.02
CA LYS A 504 -20.86 1.65 -8.91
C LYS A 504 -22.29 2.05 -8.49
N PRO A 505 -23.33 1.42 -9.07
CA PRO A 505 -24.71 1.61 -8.63
C PRO A 505 -24.92 1.01 -7.23
N GLN A 506 -25.70 1.71 -6.42
CA GLN A 506 -26.03 1.34 -5.05
C GLN A 506 -27.51 1.62 -4.79
N ILE A 507 -28.12 0.79 -3.95
CA ILE A 507 -29.44 1.06 -3.37
C ILE A 507 -29.27 1.39 -1.89
N ILE A 508 -29.89 2.49 -1.46
CA ILE A 508 -29.99 2.90 -0.06
C ILE A 508 -31.46 2.79 0.35
N ILE A 509 -31.71 2.08 1.45
CA ILE A 509 -33.05 1.90 2.02
C ILE A 509 -33.00 2.43 3.44
N GLN A 510 -33.72 3.53 3.67
CA GLN A 510 -33.77 4.22 4.96
C GLN A 510 -35.20 4.26 5.48
N GLY A 511 -35.39 3.82 6.73
CA GLY A 511 -36.63 3.98 7.49
C GLY A 511 -36.44 5.00 8.59
N ASN A 512 -37.33 5.98 8.67
CA ASN A 512 -37.33 6.99 9.73
C ASN A 512 -38.72 7.21 10.35
N ARG A 513 -38.73 7.49 11.65
CA ARG A 513 -39.89 7.99 12.40
C ARG A 513 -39.54 9.35 12.98
N GLY A 514 -40.13 10.40 12.43
CA GLY A 514 -39.74 11.79 12.75
C GLY A 514 -38.26 12.03 12.44
N ARG A 515 -37.48 12.41 13.46
CA ARG A 515 -36.03 12.65 13.37
C ARG A 515 -35.17 11.39 13.60
N LYS A 516 -35.76 10.29 14.06
CA LYS A 516 -35.04 9.05 14.39
C LYS A 516 -34.93 8.16 13.14
N VAL A 517 -33.71 7.77 12.80
CA VAL A 517 -33.44 6.78 11.74
C VAL A 517 -33.47 5.39 12.37
N ASP A 518 -34.47 4.58 12.04
CA ASP A 518 -34.62 3.22 12.59
C ASP A 518 -33.67 2.24 11.90
N PHE A 519 -33.52 2.36 10.57
CA PHE A 519 -32.57 1.57 9.79
C PHE A 519 -32.08 2.39 8.59
N ASN A 520 -30.84 2.15 8.18
CA ASN A 520 -30.24 2.74 6.99
C ASN A 520 -29.26 1.73 6.37
N ILE A 521 -29.75 1.00 5.38
CA ILE A 521 -29.02 -0.09 4.76
C ILE A 521 -28.60 0.25 3.34
N LYS A 522 -27.42 -0.25 2.91
CA LYS A 522 -26.82 -0.02 1.59
C LYS A 522 -26.47 -1.34 0.92
N LEU A 523 -26.76 -1.47 -0.37
CA LEU A 523 -26.37 -2.65 -1.17
C LEU A 523 -25.63 -2.22 -2.44
N ASN A 524 -24.61 -3.00 -2.81
CA ASN A 524 -23.82 -2.80 -4.02
C ASN A 524 -24.42 -3.57 -5.20
N LEU A 525 -24.70 -2.88 -6.31
CA LEU A 525 -25.30 -3.47 -7.52
C LEU A 525 -24.31 -3.60 -8.68
N MET A 526 -23.04 -3.23 -8.49
CA MET A 526 -22.02 -3.24 -9.56
C MET A 526 -21.81 -4.63 -10.19
N ASN A 527 -21.97 -5.70 -9.41
CA ASN A 527 -21.82 -7.08 -9.88
C ASN A 527 -22.88 -7.48 -10.92
N LEU A 528 -23.95 -6.68 -11.09
CA LEU A 528 -24.97 -6.91 -12.10
C LEU A 528 -24.59 -6.37 -13.48
N LEU A 529 -23.53 -5.56 -13.54
CA LEU A 529 -23.04 -4.92 -14.77
C LEU A 529 -21.86 -5.65 -15.39
N VAL A 530 -21.20 -6.54 -14.64
CA VAL A 530 -19.94 -7.18 -15.06
C VAL A 530 -20.11 -8.69 -15.01
N PRO A 531 -20.18 -9.37 -16.17
CA PRO A 531 -20.28 -10.81 -16.23
C PRO A 531 -18.95 -11.47 -15.84
N ASN A 532 -19.02 -12.74 -15.45
CA ASN A 532 -17.84 -13.53 -15.08
C ASN A 532 -16.93 -13.77 -16.30
N ASP A 533 -17.49 -14.02 -17.48
CA ASP A 533 -16.73 -14.08 -18.73
C ASP A 533 -16.66 -12.68 -19.36
N PRO A 534 -15.46 -12.09 -19.54
CA PRO A 534 -15.28 -10.82 -20.21
C PRO A 534 -15.86 -10.75 -21.64
N LYS A 535 -16.06 -11.89 -22.32
CA LYS A 535 -16.66 -11.93 -23.66
C LYS A 535 -18.14 -11.58 -23.68
N ASP A 536 -18.83 -11.74 -22.55
CA ASP A 536 -20.25 -11.43 -22.40
C ASP A 536 -20.51 -9.96 -22.07
N ARG A 537 -19.45 -9.15 -21.95
CA ARG A 537 -19.56 -7.72 -21.69
C ARG A 537 -20.32 -7.01 -22.81
N LEU A 538 -21.23 -6.14 -22.40
CA LEU A 538 -21.99 -5.27 -23.29
C LEU A 538 -21.55 -3.80 -23.22
N ASP A 539 -20.47 -3.48 -22.49
CA ASP A 539 -20.03 -2.09 -22.33
C ASP A 539 -19.50 -1.52 -23.65
N TYR A 540 -19.80 -0.24 -23.88
CA TYR A 540 -19.33 0.47 -25.07
C TYR A 540 -19.15 1.95 -24.79
N LEU A 541 -18.21 2.56 -25.51
CA LEU A 541 -18.00 3.99 -25.51
C LEU A 541 -18.78 4.63 -26.66
N ARG A 542 -19.60 5.65 -26.38
CA ARG A 542 -20.26 6.43 -27.43
C ARG A 542 -20.01 7.92 -27.24
N CYS A 543 -19.95 8.64 -28.36
CA CYS A 543 -20.02 10.09 -28.35
C CYS A 543 -21.48 10.55 -28.54
N VAL A 544 -21.72 11.83 -28.29
CA VAL A 544 -22.99 12.49 -28.52
C VAL A 544 -23.38 12.43 -30.01
N SER A 545 -24.64 12.11 -30.30
CA SER A 545 -25.16 12.01 -31.68
C SER A 545 -25.60 13.38 -32.23
N LYS A 546 -25.96 13.45 -33.52
CA LYS A 546 -26.40 14.68 -34.20
C LYS A 546 -27.65 15.33 -33.58
N ASP A 547 -28.54 14.52 -33.01
CA ASP A 547 -29.85 14.93 -32.48
C ASP A 547 -29.86 15.04 -30.94
N GLU A 548 -28.72 14.79 -30.28
CA GLU A 548 -28.60 14.85 -28.82
C GLU A 548 -28.05 16.21 -28.38
N VAL A 549 -28.82 16.94 -27.56
CA VAL A 549 -28.40 18.23 -26.97
C VAL A 549 -27.33 17.96 -25.91
N ALA A 550 -26.18 18.62 -26.03
CA ALA A 550 -25.07 18.48 -25.08
C ALA A 550 -24.18 19.72 -25.03
N LEU A 551 -23.34 19.81 -24.00
CA LEU A 551 -22.30 20.83 -23.91
C LEU A 551 -21.13 20.44 -24.83
N ARG A 552 -20.97 21.16 -25.95
CA ARG A 552 -20.03 20.83 -27.05
C ARG A 552 -18.86 21.84 -27.17
N GLY A 553 -18.48 22.45 -26.05
CA GLY A 553 -17.41 23.44 -25.95
C GLY A 553 -17.85 24.87 -25.61
N GLY A 554 -19.15 25.09 -25.36
CA GLY A 554 -19.70 26.37 -24.88
C GLY A 554 -20.21 26.28 -23.43
N SER A 555 -20.78 27.38 -22.94
CA SER A 555 -21.52 27.45 -21.67
C SER A 555 -22.91 26.83 -21.77
N ASP A 556 -23.51 26.87 -22.96
CA ASP A 556 -24.89 26.48 -23.21
C ASP A 556 -24.96 25.17 -24.03
N PRO A 557 -25.89 24.26 -23.70
CA PRO A 557 -26.09 23.04 -24.46
C PRO A 557 -26.59 23.32 -25.88
N GLY A 558 -26.12 22.55 -26.86
CA GLY A 558 -26.53 22.70 -28.25
C GLY A 558 -26.31 21.45 -29.10
N LEU A 559 -26.72 21.54 -30.36
CA LEU A 559 -26.60 20.46 -31.36
C LEU A 559 -25.32 20.57 -32.20
N LYS A 560 -24.65 21.73 -32.19
CA LYS A 560 -23.43 21.99 -32.97
C LYS A 560 -22.22 22.29 -32.07
N PRO A 561 -20.99 21.99 -32.52
CA PRO A 561 -20.66 21.27 -33.76
C PRO A 561 -21.16 19.83 -33.72
N ASP A 562 -21.50 19.32 -34.90
CA ASP A 562 -21.80 17.92 -35.09
C ASP A 562 -20.71 17.34 -35.97
N PHE A 563 -20.12 16.25 -35.50
CA PHE A 563 -19.08 15.55 -36.21
C PHE A 563 -19.67 14.31 -36.95
N GLY A 564 -20.95 13.99 -36.81
CA GLY A 564 -21.56 12.84 -37.48
C GLY A 564 -21.24 11.50 -36.82
N VAL A 565 -21.74 10.42 -37.43
CA VAL A 565 -21.78 9.06 -36.84
C VAL A 565 -20.39 8.42 -36.73
N ASP A 566 -19.46 8.78 -37.62
CA ASP A 566 -18.12 8.17 -37.72
C ASP A 566 -17.03 8.92 -36.95
N ASN A 567 -17.34 10.10 -36.39
CA ASN A 567 -16.32 10.89 -35.71
C ASN A 567 -16.21 10.53 -34.22
N GLY A 568 -15.14 9.80 -33.93
CA GLY A 568 -14.84 9.25 -32.63
C GLY A 568 -14.33 10.25 -31.60
N LEU A 569 -14.08 9.71 -30.41
CA LEU A 569 -13.49 10.37 -29.24
C LEU A 569 -12.33 11.33 -29.58
N ASP A 570 -11.48 10.97 -30.54
CA ASP A 570 -10.29 11.75 -30.90
C ASP A 570 -10.66 13.14 -31.44
N ALA A 571 -11.74 13.28 -32.23
CA ALA A 571 -12.17 14.56 -32.77
C ALA A 571 -12.64 15.54 -31.67
N TRP A 572 -13.32 15.01 -30.65
CA TRP A 572 -13.72 15.79 -29.48
C TRP A 572 -12.53 16.17 -28.60
N CYS A 573 -11.57 15.26 -28.42
CA CYS A 573 -10.33 15.55 -27.70
C CYS A 573 -9.49 16.61 -28.42
N ASP A 574 -9.37 16.53 -29.75
CA ASP A 574 -8.70 17.52 -30.58
C ASP A 574 -9.35 18.89 -30.44
N ARG A 575 -10.69 18.95 -30.49
CA ARG A 575 -11.42 20.20 -30.29
C ARG A 575 -11.18 20.78 -28.91
N TYR A 576 -11.27 19.96 -27.87
CA TYR A 576 -11.00 20.38 -26.50
C TYR A 576 -9.59 20.93 -26.34
N VAL A 577 -8.57 20.30 -26.91
CA VAL A 577 -7.19 20.79 -26.83
C VAL A 577 -6.99 22.09 -27.60
N LYS A 578 -7.58 22.21 -28.81
CA LYS A 578 -7.52 23.42 -29.66
C LYS A 578 -8.33 24.60 -29.12
N ASP A 579 -9.25 24.37 -28.18
CA ASP A 579 -10.03 25.42 -27.53
C ASP A 579 -9.13 26.36 -26.72
N SER A 580 -9.09 27.64 -27.08
CA SER A 580 -8.25 28.65 -26.42
C SER A 580 -8.85 29.19 -25.12
N THR A 581 -10.03 28.73 -24.72
CA THR A 581 -10.70 29.16 -23.49
C THR A 581 -9.88 28.84 -22.25
N SER A 582 -9.73 29.85 -21.37
CA SER A 582 -8.85 29.77 -20.19
C SER A 582 -9.26 28.70 -19.18
N ILE A 583 -10.58 28.52 -18.98
CA ILE A 583 -11.15 27.53 -18.07
C ILE A 583 -12.12 26.65 -18.87
N LYS A 584 -11.66 25.47 -19.25
CA LYS A 584 -12.44 24.48 -20.00
C LYS A 584 -12.42 23.12 -19.30
N SER A 585 -13.48 22.33 -19.50
CA SER A 585 -13.59 20.99 -18.91
C SER A 585 -14.07 19.94 -19.90
N PHE A 586 -13.47 18.75 -19.86
CA PHE A 586 -13.88 17.57 -20.61
C PHE A 586 -14.43 16.50 -19.67
N THR A 587 -15.63 16.01 -19.94
CA THR A 587 -16.33 15.05 -19.09
C THR A 587 -16.56 13.73 -19.83
N LEU A 588 -16.15 12.64 -19.20
CA LEU A 588 -16.62 11.29 -19.52
C LEU A 588 -17.61 10.86 -18.43
N GLU A 589 -18.81 10.50 -18.86
CA GLU A 589 -19.86 10.01 -17.97
C GLU A 589 -20.05 8.49 -18.14
N ARG A 590 -20.05 7.75 -17.02
CA ARG A 590 -20.37 6.33 -16.97
C ARG A 590 -21.86 6.18 -16.68
N VAL A 591 -22.59 5.55 -17.59
CA VAL A 591 -24.06 5.47 -17.55
C VAL A 591 -24.49 4.01 -17.44
N VAL A 592 -25.40 3.72 -16.51
CA VAL A 592 -26.10 2.43 -16.47
C VAL A 592 -27.37 2.54 -17.30
N SER A 593 -27.57 1.66 -18.28
CA SER A 593 -28.78 1.63 -19.11
C SER A 593 -29.58 0.34 -18.91
N ASN A 594 -30.87 0.38 -19.26
CA ASN A 594 -31.75 -0.79 -19.29
C ASN A 594 -31.94 -1.52 -17.94
N PHE A 595 -31.71 -0.81 -16.82
CA PHE A 595 -31.97 -1.31 -15.47
C PHE A 595 -33.31 -0.75 -14.95
N ASP A 596 -34.25 -1.63 -14.62
CA ASP A 596 -35.57 -1.22 -14.13
C ASP A 596 -35.56 -0.89 -12.63
N VAL A 597 -35.02 0.29 -12.33
CA VAL A 597 -34.94 0.80 -10.96
C VAL A 597 -36.32 1.04 -10.34
N ASN A 598 -37.33 1.38 -11.15
CA ASN A 598 -38.69 1.66 -10.67
C ASN A 598 -39.38 0.37 -10.20
N TRP A 599 -39.23 -0.71 -10.97
CA TRP A 599 -39.73 -2.01 -10.56
C TRP A 599 -39.07 -2.47 -9.25
N LEU A 600 -37.74 -2.38 -9.17
CA LEU A 600 -37.01 -2.81 -7.98
C LEU A 600 -37.33 -1.94 -6.76
N GLU A 601 -37.52 -0.63 -6.94
CA GLU A 601 -38.01 0.27 -5.89
C GLU A 601 -39.38 -0.18 -5.36
N GLY A 602 -40.32 -0.49 -6.27
CA GLY A 602 -41.64 -1.00 -5.93
C GLY A 602 -41.57 -2.25 -5.07
N GLN A 603 -40.71 -3.20 -5.45
CA GLN A 603 -40.50 -4.44 -4.69
C GLN A 603 -39.97 -4.19 -3.28
N VAL A 604 -39.00 -3.29 -3.13
CA VAL A 604 -38.45 -2.90 -1.81
C VAL A 604 -39.52 -2.23 -0.96
N ARG A 605 -40.32 -1.33 -1.53
CA ARG A 605 -41.43 -0.66 -0.82
C ARG A 605 -42.49 -1.67 -0.39
N SER A 606 -42.88 -2.60 -1.25
CA SER A 606 -43.80 -3.68 -0.91
C SER A 606 -43.25 -4.58 0.20
N LEU A 607 -41.95 -4.86 0.20
CA LEU A 607 -41.31 -5.62 1.26
C LEU A 607 -41.43 -4.90 2.60
N VAL A 608 -41.06 -3.62 2.67
CA VAL A 608 -41.12 -2.85 3.92
C VAL A 608 -42.57 -2.66 4.39
N ALA A 609 -43.50 -2.45 3.46
CA ALA A 609 -44.93 -2.39 3.79
C ALA A 609 -45.42 -3.73 4.37
N SER A 610 -44.98 -4.87 3.82
CA SER A 610 -45.36 -6.20 4.31
C SER A 610 -44.88 -6.53 5.73
N THR A 611 -43.97 -5.71 6.26
CA THR A 611 -43.51 -5.87 7.64
C THR A 611 -44.37 -5.12 8.65
N ASP A 612 -45.30 -4.25 8.21
CA ASP A 612 -46.12 -3.32 9.02
C ASP A 612 -45.37 -2.08 9.57
N TYR A 613 -44.26 -1.68 8.92
CA TYR A 613 -43.46 -0.50 9.27
C TYR A 613 -44.31 0.79 9.31
N LYS A 614 -44.33 1.50 10.45
CA LYS A 614 -45.12 2.74 10.64
C LYS A 614 -44.40 4.05 10.29
N GLY A 615 -43.10 4.01 10.01
CA GLY A 615 -42.33 5.19 9.65
C GLY A 615 -42.36 5.50 8.14
N GLN A 616 -41.69 6.58 7.77
CA GLN A 616 -41.44 6.90 6.37
C GLN A 616 -40.29 6.06 5.83
N VAL A 617 -40.43 5.57 4.59
CA VAL A 617 -39.40 4.79 3.91
C VAL A 617 -38.92 5.53 2.67
N THR A 618 -37.62 5.77 2.63
CA THR A 618 -36.91 6.36 1.50
C THR A 618 -36.04 5.29 0.84
N VAL A 619 -36.27 5.05 -0.44
CA VAL A 619 -35.43 4.18 -1.29
C VAL A 619 -34.73 5.08 -2.29
N GLN A 620 -33.41 5.02 -2.35
CA GLN A 620 -32.60 5.83 -3.26
C GLN A 620 -31.66 4.95 -4.06
N PHE A 621 -31.60 5.19 -5.37
CA PHE A 621 -30.58 4.62 -6.25
C PHE A 621 -29.50 5.66 -6.48
N LEU A 622 -28.29 5.38 -5.98
CA LEU A 622 -27.14 6.25 -6.16
C LEU A 622 -26.13 5.62 -7.11
N ILE A 623 -25.57 6.42 -8.01
CA ILE A 623 -24.51 5.99 -8.92
C ILE A 623 -23.21 6.69 -8.49
N THR A 624 -22.33 5.93 -7.85
CA THR A 624 -20.98 6.40 -7.47
C THR A 624 -19.98 6.11 -8.58
N HIS A 625 -18.86 6.84 -8.62
CA HIS A 625 -17.82 6.77 -9.65
C HIS A 625 -18.36 6.99 -11.08
N ALA A 626 -19.40 7.81 -11.22
CA ALA A 626 -20.12 8.06 -12.46
C ALA A 626 -19.40 9.01 -13.41
N LYS A 627 -18.53 9.91 -12.94
CA LYS A 627 -17.97 10.98 -13.79
C LYS A 627 -16.45 11.06 -13.70
N VAL A 628 -15.84 11.40 -14.83
CA VAL A 628 -14.43 11.77 -14.96
C VAL A 628 -14.40 13.16 -15.56
N VAL A 629 -13.75 14.12 -14.90
CA VAL A 629 -13.65 15.50 -15.36
C VAL A 629 -12.19 15.91 -15.50
N VAL A 630 -11.81 16.39 -16.66
CA VAL A 630 -10.47 16.93 -16.94
C VAL A 630 -10.59 18.43 -17.14
N HIS A 631 -9.90 19.22 -16.31
CA HIS A 631 -9.85 20.68 -16.43
C HIS A 631 -8.56 21.14 -17.09
N SER A 632 -8.63 22.25 -17.84
CA SER A 632 -7.44 23.01 -18.16
C SER A 632 -6.84 23.63 -16.88
N PRO A 633 -5.50 23.73 -16.78
CA PRO A 633 -4.85 24.42 -15.69
C PRO A 633 -5.13 25.93 -15.76
N ASP A 634 -5.39 26.57 -14.61
CA ASP A 634 -5.56 28.03 -14.53
C ASP A 634 -4.25 28.73 -14.88
N LYS A 635 -4.22 29.44 -16.02
CA LYS A 635 -3.03 30.18 -16.48
C LYS A 635 -2.82 31.54 -15.79
N TYR A 636 -3.76 32.00 -14.95
CA TYR A 636 -3.65 33.28 -14.24
C TYR A 636 -4.16 33.18 -12.78
N ASN A 637 -3.25 33.46 -11.84
CA ASN A 637 -3.46 33.77 -10.40
C ASN A 637 -4.09 32.72 -9.47
N LYS A 638 -3.27 32.17 -8.57
CA LYS A 638 -3.69 31.35 -7.39
C LYS A 638 -4.26 32.18 -6.21
N LEU A 639 -4.36 33.51 -6.30
CA LEU A 639 -4.70 34.38 -5.16
C LEU A 639 -6.15 34.91 -5.15
N LEU A 640 -6.97 34.67 -6.19
CA LEU A 640 -8.30 35.33 -6.30
C LEU A 640 -9.50 34.39 -6.58
N THR A 641 -9.32 33.07 -6.49
CA THR A 641 -10.42 32.10 -6.70
C THR A 641 -10.97 31.53 -5.39
N ALA A 642 -10.81 32.24 -4.27
CA ALA A 642 -11.34 31.84 -2.98
C ALA A 642 -12.78 32.35 -2.71
N ILE A 643 -13.37 33.18 -3.59
CA ILE A 643 -14.67 33.83 -3.31
C ILE A 643 -15.63 33.84 -4.52
N THR A 644 -15.56 32.85 -5.42
CA THR A 644 -16.66 32.59 -6.37
C THR A 644 -16.76 31.10 -6.69
N SER A 645 -17.96 30.54 -6.51
CA SER A 645 -18.44 29.17 -6.80
C SER A 645 -17.55 28.25 -7.65
N PRO A 646 -17.43 26.94 -7.32
CA PRO A 646 -16.99 25.96 -8.31
C PRO A 646 -18.02 25.98 -9.46
N PHE A 647 -17.63 25.64 -10.70
CA PHE A 647 -18.52 25.39 -11.87
C PHE A 647 -18.75 26.46 -12.95
N SER A 648 -17.95 27.51 -13.09
CA SER A 648 -17.95 28.26 -14.36
C SER A 648 -16.71 27.98 -15.21
N SER A 649 -16.56 26.73 -15.68
CA SER A 649 -15.81 26.54 -16.91
C SER A 649 -16.60 27.21 -18.04
N LYS A 650 -15.93 28.11 -18.76
CA LYS A 650 -16.50 28.87 -19.87
C LYS A 650 -16.78 27.97 -21.08
N SER A 651 -16.06 26.86 -21.17
CA SER A 651 -16.25 25.82 -22.20
C SER A 651 -16.37 24.45 -21.57
N LYS A 652 -17.51 23.78 -21.78
CA LYS A 652 -17.78 22.44 -21.25
C LYS A 652 -17.97 21.44 -22.39
N TYR A 653 -17.35 20.27 -22.27
CA TYR A 653 -17.42 19.17 -23.21
C TYR A 653 -18.01 17.94 -22.52
N GLU A 654 -19.33 17.80 -22.55
CA GLU A 654 -20.08 16.66 -22.00
C GLU A 654 -20.60 15.79 -23.16
N VAL A 655 -19.66 15.27 -23.93
CA VAL A 655 -19.91 14.68 -25.26
C VAL A 655 -19.59 13.19 -25.33
N VAL A 656 -19.11 12.57 -24.24
CA VAL A 656 -18.67 11.18 -24.22
C VAL A 656 -19.32 10.43 -23.07
N LYS A 657 -19.89 9.26 -23.38
CA LYS A 657 -20.52 8.36 -22.40
C LYS A 657 -19.93 6.95 -22.53
N ALA A 658 -19.49 6.38 -21.42
CA ALA A 658 -19.22 4.95 -21.29
C ALA A 658 -20.49 4.27 -20.79
N VAL A 659 -21.17 3.54 -21.67
CA VAL A 659 -22.45 2.91 -21.38
C VAL A 659 -22.21 1.50 -20.88
N TRP A 660 -22.83 1.18 -19.75
CA TRP A 660 -22.80 -0.12 -19.08
C TRP A 660 -24.22 -0.67 -18.99
N PRO A 661 -24.70 -1.38 -20.02
CA PRO A 661 -26.06 -1.90 -20.02
C PRO A 661 -26.23 -2.98 -18.96
N PHE A 662 -27.31 -2.88 -18.18
CA PHE A 662 -27.78 -3.99 -17.34
C PHE A 662 -28.41 -5.11 -18.19
N ALA A 663 -29.04 -4.74 -19.30
CA ALA A 663 -29.65 -5.65 -20.27
C ALA A 663 -29.51 -5.11 -21.69
N THR A 664 -29.72 -5.99 -22.69
CA THR A 664 -29.69 -5.63 -24.13
C THR A 664 -30.73 -4.58 -24.51
N SER A 665 -31.88 -4.59 -23.84
CA SER A 665 -33.02 -3.70 -24.09
C SER A 665 -33.79 -3.38 -22.80
N LYS A 666 -34.72 -2.41 -22.88
CA LYS A 666 -35.56 -2.02 -21.74
C LYS A 666 -36.47 -3.16 -21.31
N ASN A 667 -36.91 -3.10 -20.06
CA ASN A 667 -37.85 -4.09 -19.52
C ASN A 667 -39.15 -4.12 -20.34
N GLY A 668 -39.64 -5.31 -20.67
CA GLY A 668 -40.84 -5.52 -21.50
C GLY A 668 -40.60 -5.64 -23.01
N GLU A 669 -39.38 -5.38 -23.51
CA GLU A 669 -39.07 -5.56 -24.94
C GLU A 669 -38.77 -7.02 -25.29
N GLN A 670 -39.21 -7.46 -26.48
CA GLN A 670 -39.02 -8.84 -26.95
C GLN A 670 -37.52 -9.15 -27.13
N GLY A 671 -37.07 -10.30 -26.62
CA GLY A 671 -35.67 -10.71 -26.72
C GLY A 671 -34.72 -10.02 -25.72
N ARG A 672 -35.23 -9.34 -24.70
CA ARG A 672 -34.41 -8.78 -23.61
C ARG A 672 -33.56 -9.85 -22.93
N ARG A 673 -32.26 -9.61 -22.84
CA ARG A 673 -31.29 -10.45 -22.12
C ARG A 673 -30.52 -9.60 -21.11
N CYS A 674 -30.53 -10.00 -19.85
CA CYS A 674 -29.75 -9.34 -18.80
C CYS A 674 -28.29 -9.81 -18.86
N VAL A 675 -27.34 -8.92 -18.55
CA VAL A 675 -25.89 -9.22 -18.63
C VAL A 675 -25.48 -10.30 -17.64
N VAL A 676 -25.97 -10.20 -16.41
CA VAL A 676 -25.63 -11.15 -15.33
C VAL A 676 -26.87 -11.89 -14.84
N GLN A 677 -27.87 -11.16 -14.36
CA GLN A 677 -29.13 -11.73 -13.89
C GLN A 677 -30.26 -10.70 -13.99
N SER A 678 -31.51 -11.16 -14.03
CA SER A 678 -32.67 -10.26 -14.07
C SER A 678 -32.92 -9.56 -12.74
N GLU A 679 -33.63 -8.43 -12.76
CA GLU A 679 -34.06 -7.75 -11.53
C GLU A 679 -34.90 -8.67 -10.65
N LYS A 680 -35.75 -9.51 -11.26
CA LYS A 680 -36.58 -10.50 -10.57
C LYS A 680 -35.75 -11.54 -9.84
N THR A 681 -34.76 -12.13 -10.53
CA THR A 681 -33.85 -13.11 -9.94
C THR A 681 -33.07 -12.49 -8.79
N TRP A 682 -32.52 -11.29 -8.98
CA TRP A 682 -31.85 -10.57 -7.90
C TRP A 682 -32.76 -10.33 -6.70
N TRP A 683 -34.00 -9.89 -6.96
CA TRP A 683 -34.96 -9.65 -5.89
C TRP A 683 -35.27 -10.92 -5.08
N GLU A 684 -35.48 -12.05 -5.76
CA GLU A 684 -35.77 -13.34 -5.09
C GLU A 684 -34.64 -13.77 -4.17
N GLU A 685 -33.39 -13.50 -4.54
CA GLU A 685 -32.20 -13.81 -3.75
C GLU A 685 -31.95 -12.83 -2.59
N TRP A 686 -32.29 -11.56 -2.75
CA TRP A 686 -31.92 -10.50 -1.80
C TRP A 686 -33.07 -10.04 -0.89
N ARG A 687 -34.33 -10.40 -1.18
CA ARG A 687 -35.48 -10.00 -0.36
C ARG A 687 -35.38 -10.43 1.10
N ASP A 688 -34.86 -11.62 1.37
CA ASP A 688 -34.78 -12.17 2.73
C ASP A 688 -33.60 -11.57 3.52
N PRO A 689 -32.38 -11.43 2.94
CA PRO A 689 -31.31 -10.64 3.56
C PRO A 689 -31.70 -9.18 3.84
N ILE A 690 -32.39 -8.52 2.91
CA ILE A 690 -32.91 -7.16 3.10
C ILE A 690 -33.92 -7.13 4.24
N ARG A 691 -34.88 -8.05 4.27
CA ARG A 691 -35.87 -8.15 5.36
C ARG A 691 -35.19 -8.33 6.71
N PHE A 692 -34.20 -9.22 6.80
CA PHE A 692 -33.44 -9.47 8.02
C PHE A 692 -32.70 -8.21 8.50
N ALA A 693 -32.02 -7.51 7.59
CA ALA A 693 -31.30 -6.28 7.91
C ALA A 693 -32.25 -5.17 8.41
N ILE A 694 -33.44 -5.04 7.82
CA ILE A 694 -34.49 -4.11 8.28
C ILE A 694 -35.00 -4.53 9.67
N GLY A 695 -35.33 -5.81 9.87
CA GLY A 695 -35.84 -6.33 11.14
C GLY A 695 -34.88 -6.19 12.30
N THR A 696 -33.57 -6.13 12.02
CA THR A 696 -32.50 -5.95 13.01
C THR A 696 -32.05 -4.49 13.17
N LYS A 697 -32.79 -3.51 12.61
CA LYS A 697 -32.47 -2.06 12.68
C LYS A 697 -31.06 -1.72 12.18
N ARG A 698 -30.57 -2.43 11.17
CA ARG A 698 -29.18 -2.30 10.73
C ARG A 698 -28.87 -0.90 10.20
N GLN A 699 -27.65 -0.44 10.52
CA GLN A 699 -27.01 0.74 9.95
C GLN A 699 -25.76 0.30 9.19
N GLY A 700 -25.71 0.47 7.88
CA GLY A 700 -24.54 0.13 7.05
C GLY A 700 -24.82 -0.81 5.89
N TRP A 701 -23.88 -1.69 5.56
CA TRP A 701 -23.94 -2.53 4.36
C TRP A 701 -24.73 -3.82 4.58
N VAL A 702 -25.41 -4.28 3.54
CA VAL A 702 -25.85 -5.67 3.36
C VAL A 702 -25.03 -6.25 2.22
N THR A 703 -24.35 -7.36 2.49
CA THR A 703 -23.26 -7.90 1.66
C THR A 703 -23.55 -9.34 1.22
N ASN A 704 -22.66 -9.90 0.40
CA ASN A 704 -22.76 -11.31 0.01
C ASN A 704 -22.68 -12.25 1.22
N GLU A 705 -22.04 -11.85 2.32
CA GLU A 705 -22.00 -12.64 3.55
C GLU A 705 -23.39 -12.75 4.17
N ASP A 706 -24.18 -11.67 4.19
CA ASP A 706 -25.56 -11.72 4.68
C ASP A 706 -26.44 -12.61 3.80
N LYS A 707 -26.22 -12.57 2.49
CA LYS A 707 -26.87 -13.50 1.56
C LYS A 707 -26.46 -14.95 1.85
N LEU A 708 -25.18 -15.20 2.13
CA LEU A 708 -24.65 -16.52 2.47
C LEU A 708 -25.26 -17.05 3.78
N GLU A 709 -25.25 -16.24 4.85
CA GLU A 709 -25.88 -16.60 6.13
C GLU A 709 -27.39 -16.89 5.96
N CYS A 710 -28.09 -16.10 5.15
CA CYS A 710 -29.50 -16.33 4.84
C CYS A 710 -29.73 -17.68 4.15
N ILE A 711 -28.85 -18.06 3.22
CA ILE A 711 -28.92 -19.33 2.48
C ILE A 711 -28.57 -20.52 3.39
N MET A 712 -27.47 -20.42 4.14
CA MET A 712 -26.92 -21.51 4.95
C MET A 712 -27.70 -21.74 6.24
N GLU A 713 -28.07 -20.67 6.92
CA GLU A 713 -28.67 -20.73 8.26
C GLU A 713 -30.18 -20.46 8.24
N GLY A 714 -30.75 -20.11 7.08
CA GLY A 714 -32.15 -19.74 6.96
C GLY A 714 -32.50 -18.41 7.64
N ARG A 715 -31.51 -17.59 8.04
CA ARG A 715 -31.74 -16.28 8.67
C ARG A 715 -32.64 -15.41 7.79
N GLY A 716 -33.75 -14.92 8.33
CA GLY A 716 -34.71 -14.11 7.57
C GLY A 716 -35.91 -14.87 7.00
N LYS A 717 -35.86 -16.21 6.93
CA LYS A 717 -37.05 -17.04 6.63
C LYS A 717 -37.95 -17.08 7.87
N GLY A 718 -39.20 -16.63 7.74
CA GLY A 718 -40.20 -16.70 8.82
C GLY A 718 -40.24 -15.50 9.78
N ILE A 719 -39.55 -14.39 9.50
CA ILE A 719 -39.66 -13.17 10.32
C ILE A 719 -41.01 -12.46 10.08
N LYS A 720 -41.89 -12.45 11.09
CA LYS A 720 -42.90 -11.40 11.40
C LYS A 720 -42.96 -11.26 12.95
N LEU A 721 -43.11 -10.10 13.58
CA LEU A 721 -43.68 -8.80 13.19
C LEU A 721 -42.67 -7.64 13.17
N ILE A 722 -42.90 -6.63 12.32
CA ILE A 722 -42.34 -5.29 12.48
C ILE A 722 -43.47 -4.22 12.49
N ASP A 723 -44.21 -4.12 13.58
CA ASP A 723 -44.88 -2.86 13.94
C ASP A 723 -43.91 -2.05 14.79
N TRP A 724 -43.58 -0.81 14.41
CA TRP A 724 -42.63 -0.03 15.21
C TRP A 724 -43.28 0.83 16.30
N GLY A 725 -44.61 0.99 16.37
CA GLY A 725 -45.33 1.69 17.46
C GLY A 725 -44.81 3.13 17.80
N SER A 726 -45.35 3.79 18.84
CA SER A 726 -44.91 5.14 19.27
C SER A 726 -43.90 5.11 20.43
N GLU A 727 -42.72 5.72 20.25
CA GLU A 727 -41.91 6.29 21.35
C GLU A 727 -42.01 7.82 21.22
N LEU A 728 -42.95 8.43 21.96
CA LEU A 728 -43.10 9.87 22.14
C LEU A 728 -41.93 10.42 22.98
N ASP A 729 -40.93 11.00 22.30
CA ASP A 729 -40.65 12.45 22.26
C ASP A 729 -39.36 12.73 21.47
#